data_AF-A0A0A1TWH6-F1
#
_entry.id   AF-A0A0A1TWH6-F1
#
_cell.length_a   1.000
_cell.length_b   1.000
_cell.length_c   1.000
_cell.angle_alpha   90.00
_cell.angle_beta   90.00
_cell.angle_gamma   90.00
#
_symmetry.space_group_name_H-M   'P 1'
#
loop_
_entity.id
_entity.type
_entity.pdbx_description
1 polymer ?
#
loop_
_entity_poly.entity_id
_entity_poly.type
_entity_poly.pdbx_seq_one_letter_code
_entity_poly.pdbx_strand_id
1 'polypeptide(L)'
;MQRYNQALSMYEKMKSNPENFCSMHVLLLGNGNEKVRLTVMTFLATQIFKTDEIYKKLTPQYRKQFNTSALQRMKLETDTSVLNQYVNLFEMVYSFIVTSGELFPEFLPAIFEMIHTGDRPHKHYAQALLTKIIVSFPENDMRNKLQTIIILIKEGLQDQDGDVITESMSLIKELIQYAMNVPELFGVVIPLYPILHDVTIRMVNNKEYDAYYVYVFEIEQQIFQVYIEQLVNYIPTTVLFALNVCNAPTDDYYDDQLHTIAMELIVTIFEIYPKEIKKLQELQTNLYVTLINWLGDVDDLKEWYDYQEDEEDTPLFYQAQEAIERITTMIGATQFVNFLIQHIELLTSTKWEMRLAFITAMNSVLSSKKKSVGKVVVQIFDAITPLYKDPHPRVRHAAIVFALKVFKLYPKTQTILSGKIMQIIGLGLEDKCSRNVSKTCELSSCFIPTLTLEELEPYISIFFRVFTPLITTTDSSLSAEALCSLSNVISKLKKGSNTYFVEILPMLEKVINELSDDEDLYDVKGRTIEMVSFIVTKTQGDLLKKAFEITMKGINSVLAMKDLEPDNLLYGYVESVFSRLAEVTKENILPYVPMVLPKILERVNMNIVSNYQYFETTTVQFGDEIMNVYIEAAEEKVNAMKALADIAVDLKGFFVPYVPKCFQIVIPLIGYKASFKVRNMAVRCSVNLLISYINGKEKEFGNTQNAMVAATVYSSQVIEAIVNNLKFEPEIGVVTEQLNGLQRVIELNMTPIGINQAVIILGLLKELFVKYIQRSELIENQDEDVENEEQFDPDNNFNYSYRSLLKCLSYSMGEAFIPSFEGILLPMLQAVLTTNGVSTRIIGTVALVLSTVAMISERVQYVNVSVPIVVQLANSKNQDNLFQAIECIQLLSQIQIIQPFLPQMIEIINYCMSLKATNENLYEAGVMVLGKCISFNPQYFKPETALLWFSLLPIPTYPDDILQSLFTLFALNKFPITHEILEKALIVLLNCLGSKDSYMITSQTKDMVTERLKQWYETNDNIIGPILDSASPTQKELLKELL
;
A
#
# COMPACT_ATOMS: atom_id res chain seq x y z
N MET A 1 38.02 -33.80 7.77
CA MET A 1 37.20 -33.93 6.56
C MET A 1 36.91 -35.38 6.17
N GLN A 2 37.87 -36.20 5.72
CA GLN A 2 37.57 -37.55 5.21
C GLN A 2 36.90 -38.50 6.24
N ARG A 3 37.40 -38.53 7.49
CA ARG A 3 36.78 -39.29 8.59
C ARG A 3 35.37 -38.78 8.96
N TYR A 4 35.15 -37.47 8.85
CA TYR A 4 33.84 -36.86 9.09
C TYR A 4 32.83 -37.26 8.01
N ASN A 5 33.21 -37.17 6.73
CA ASN A 5 32.35 -37.58 5.62
C ASN A 5 32.03 -39.08 5.67
N GLN A 6 32.99 -39.91 6.09
CA GLN A 6 32.76 -41.34 6.31
C GLN A 6 31.78 -41.61 7.45
N ALA A 7 31.94 -40.92 8.59
CA ALA A 7 31.03 -41.04 9.73
C ALA A 7 29.61 -40.54 9.38
N LEU A 8 29.50 -39.43 8.65
CA LEU A 8 28.23 -38.89 8.16
C LEU A 8 27.53 -39.88 7.21
N SER A 9 28.27 -40.48 6.27
CA SER A 9 27.72 -41.50 5.38
C SER A 9 27.22 -42.75 6.14
N MET A 10 27.93 -43.17 7.20
CA MET A 10 27.48 -44.26 8.06
C MET A 10 26.23 -43.88 8.85
N TYR A 11 26.17 -42.65 9.36
CA TYR A 11 25.02 -42.11 10.08
C TYR A 11 23.77 -42.03 9.19
N GLU A 12 23.90 -41.54 7.95
CA GLU A 12 22.80 -41.51 6.97
C GLU A 12 22.27 -42.92 6.66
N LYS A 13 23.16 -43.91 6.54
CA LYS A 13 22.75 -45.31 6.34
C LYS A 13 21.97 -45.88 7.53
N MET A 14 22.25 -45.47 8.77
CA MET A 14 21.52 -45.94 9.95
C MET A 14 20.04 -45.55 9.93
N LYS A 15 19.67 -44.44 9.28
CA LYS A 15 18.27 -43.98 9.17
C LYS A 15 17.36 -44.96 8.44
N SER A 16 17.92 -45.87 7.64
CA SER A 16 17.19 -46.95 6.97
C SER A 16 16.59 -47.99 7.92
N ASN A 17 17.07 -48.07 9.17
CA ASN A 17 16.50 -48.90 10.24
C ASN A 17 16.11 -48.02 11.43
N PRO A 18 14.85 -47.55 11.48
CA PRO A 18 14.35 -46.65 12.51
C PRO A 18 14.51 -47.15 13.95
N GLU A 19 14.28 -48.45 14.19
CA GLU A 19 14.36 -49.04 15.53
C GLU A 19 15.79 -49.06 16.06
N ASN A 20 16.76 -49.47 15.22
CA ASN A 20 18.17 -49.46 15.57
C ASN A 20 18.70 -48.03 15.72
N PHE A 21 18.26 -47.11 14.85
CA PHE A 21 18.59 -45.69 14.95
C PHE A 21 18.18 -45.13 16.32
N CYS A 22 16.92 -45.30 16.73
CA CYS A 22 16.43 -44.77 18.00
C CYS A 22 17.08 -45.44 19.22
N SER A 23 17.24 -46.76 19.18
CA SER A 23 17.85 -47.53 20.28
C SER A 23 19.30 -47.12 20.53
N MET A 24 20.09 -46.90 19.46
CA MET A 24 21.48 -46.46 19.56
C MET A 24 21.59 -45.04 20.12
N HIS A 25 20.70 -44.12 19.73
CA HIS A 25 20.71 -42.78 20.31
C HIS A 25 20.36 -42.83 21.80
N VAL A 26 19.31 -43.54 22.21
CA VAL A 26 18.94 -43.68 23.64
C VAL A 26 20.06 -44.31 24.48
N LEU A 27 20.79 -45.29 23.92
CA LEU A 27 21.95 -45.88 24.58
C LEU A 27 23.07 -44.85 24.78
N LEU A 28 23.39 -44.09 23.75
CA LEU A 28 24.46 -43.08 23.78
C LEU A 28 24.10 -41.85 24.63
N LEU A 29 22.80 -41.57 24.84
CA LEU A 29 22.35 -40.58 25.83
C LEU A 29 22.65 -41.02 27.28
N GLY A 30 23.02 -42.28 27.52
CA GLY A 30 23.56 -42.74 28.80
C GLY A 30 25.08 -42.56 28.97
N ASN A 31 25.77 -41.92 28.03
CA ASN A 31 27.22 -41.77 28.06
C ASN A 31 27.66 -40.79 29.16
N GLY A 32 28.75 -41.10 29.87
CA GLY A 32 29.30 -40.22 30.91
C GLY A 32 29.82 -38.87 30.39
N ASN A 33 30.08 -38.73 29.10
CA ASN A 33 30.57 -37.48 28.49
C ASN A 33 29.42 -36.61 27.97
N GLU A 34 29.26 -35.42 28.57
CA GLU A 34 28.23 -34.42 28.23
C GLU A 34 28.25 -33.99 26.75
N LYS A 35 29.43 -33.79 26.16
CA LYS A 35 29.56 -33.39 24.74
C LYS A 35 29.06 -34.46 23.79
N VAL A 36 29.24 -35.72 24.17
CA VAL A 36 28.70 -36.86 23.41
C VAL A 36 27.18 -36.86 23.51
N ARG A 37 26.62 -36.69 24.72
CA ARG A 37 25.16 -36.63 24.92
C ARG A 37 24.54 -35.47 24.14
N LEU A 38 25.11 -34.27 24.21
CA LEU A 38 24.62 -33.09 23.49
C LEU A 38 24.63 -33.28 21.98
N THR A 39 25.74 -33.80 21.44
CA THR A 39 25.87 -34.07 20.00
C THR A 39 24.81 -35.09 19.55
N VAL A 40 24.68 -36.19 20.29
CA VAL A 40 23.71 -37.25 19.99
C VAL A 40 22.28 -36.72 20.07
N MET A 41 21.96 -35.91 21.08
CA MET A 41 20.63 -35.38 21.29
C MET A 41 20.26 -34.35 20.21
N THR A 42 21.18 -33.47 19.83
CA THR A 42 20.98 -32.48 18.76
C THR A 42 20.70 -33.18 17.43
N PHE A 43 21.46 -34.22 17.10
CA PHE A 43 21.20 -35.03 15.91
C PHE A 43 19.87 -35.78 15.99
N LEU A 44 19.51 -36.33 17.16
CA LEU A 44 18.24 -37.00 17.35
C LEU A 44 17.06 -36.04 17.13
N ALA A 45 17.03 -34.92 17.86
CA ALA A 45 15.96 -33.92 17.78
C ALA A 45 15.79 -33.36 16.36
N THR A 46 16.90 -33.10 15.65
CA THR A 46 16.84 -32.53 14.29
C THR A 46 16.51 -33.52 13.19
N GLN A 47 16.73 -34.83 13.37
CA GLN A 47 16.60 -35.83 12.29
C GLN A 47 15.37 -36.72 12.43
N ILE A 48 14.85 -36.91 13.64
CA ILE A 48 13.81 -37.91 13.90
C ILE A 48 12.46 -37.55 13.24
N PHE A 49 12.20 -36.26 12.99
CA PHE A 49 11.00 -35.70 12.34
C PHE A 49 11.27 -34.95 11.01
N LYS A 50 12.45 -35.08 10.39
CA LYS A 50 12.71 -34.52 9.04
C LYS A 50 12.06 -35.36 7.93
N THR A 51 12.10 -34.87 6.67
CA THR A 51 11.67 -35.62 5.47
C THR A 51 12.16 -37.06 5.53
N ASP A 52 11.24 -38.03 5.38
CA ASP A 52 11.36 -39.46 5.69
C ASP A 52 11.13 -39.91 7.17
N GLU A 53 10.39 -39.11 7.94
CA GLU A 53 10.00 -39.27 9.37
C GLU A 53 10.23 -40.65 10.01
N ILE A 54 11.43 -40.80 10.57
CA ILE A 54 11.91 -42.01 11.24
C ILE A 54 10.96 -42.41 12.37
N TYR A 55 10.49 -41.44 13.15
CA TYR A 55 9.57 -41.68 14.26
C TYR A 55 8.25 -42.33 13.81
N LYS A 56 7.66 -41.87 12.68
CA LYS A 56 6.42 -42.42 12.11
C LYS A 56 6.56 -43.86 11.64
N LYS A 57 7.78 -44.26 11.22
CA LYS A 57 8.09 -45.62 10.74
C LYS A 57 8.25 -46.64 11.88
N LEU A 58 8.35 -46.19 13.13
CA LEU A 58 8.43 -47.08 14.29
C LEU A 58 7.08 -47.76 14.58
N THR A 59 7.12 -49.02 15.03
CA THR A 59 5.93 -49.69 15.55
C THR A 59 5.46 -49.05 16.87
N PRO A 60 4.17 -49.16 17.23
CA PRO A 60 3.65 -48.57 18.48
C PRO A 60 4.39 -49.08 19.73
N GLN A 61 4.81 -50.35 19.74
CA GLN A 61 5.57 -50.92 20.85
C GLN A 61 6.96 -50.27 20.98
N TYR A 62 7.66 -50.06 19.87
CA TYR A 62 8.97 -49.41 19.88
C TYR A 62 8.88 -47.92 20.18
N ARG A 63 7.84 -47.22 19.73
CA ARG A 63 7.58 -45.82 20.12
C ARG A 63 7.40 -45.71 21.63
N LYS A 64 6.56 -46.57 22.22
CA LYS A 64 6.39 -46.62 23.68
C LYS A 64 7.72 -46.83 24.40
N GLN A 65 8.51 -47.83 23.98
CA GLN A 65 9.80 -48.11 24.60
C GLN A 65 10.79 -46.94 24.48
N PHE A 66 10.88 -46.33 23.29
CA PHE A 66 11.73 -45.16 23.04
C PHE A 66 11.31 -43.99 23.93
N ASN A 67 10.01 -43.66 23.95
CA ASN A 67 9.47 -42.54 24.72
C ASN A 67 9.72 -42.71 26.21
N THR A 68 9.40 -43.87 26.79
CA THR A 68 9.66 -44.15 28.21
C THR A 68 11.15 -44.06 28.54
N SER A 69 12.03 -44.59 27.67
CA SER A 69 13.48 -44.57 27.90
C SER A 69 14.07 -43.16 27.78
N ALA A 70 13.65 -42.39 26.79
CA ALA A 70 14.07 -41.00 26.60
C ALA A 70 13.62 -40.14 27.79
N LEU A 71 12.41 -40.36 28.31
CA LEU A 71 11.86 -39.62 29.45
C LEU A 71 12.61 -39.94 30.74
N GLN A 72 12.98 -41.21 30.96
CA GLN A 72 13.84 -41.60 32.07
C GLN A 72 15.24 -40.98 31.97
N ARG A 73 15.79 -40.83 30.75
CA ARG A 73 17.08 -40.16 30.56
C ARG A 73 16.99 -38.68 30.86
N MET A 74 15.93 -38.01 30.43
CA MET A 74 15.67 -36.60 30.76
C MET A 74 15.64 -36.39 32.28
N LYS A 75 14.94 -37.25 33.05
CA LYS A 75 14.87 -37.18 34.52
C LYS A 75 16.21 -37.31 35.25
N LEU A 76 17.23 -37.86 34.59
CA LEU A 76 18.56 -38.11 35.18
C LEU A 76 19.63 -37.21 34.57
N GLU A 77 19.26 -36.34 33.62
CA GLU A 77 20.21 -35.49 32.92
C GLU A 77 20.62 -34.32 33.81
N THR A 78 21.90 -33.97 33.76
CA THR A 78 22.47 -32.89 34.60
C THR A 78 22.98 -31.73 33.77
N ASP A 79 23.17 -31.94 32.46
CA ASP A 79 23.61 -30.90 31.53
C ASP A 79 22.41 -30.11 30.98
N THR A 80 22.43 -28.80 31.16
CA THR A 80 21.36 -27.88 30.74
C THR A 80 21.20 -27.82 29.22
N SER A 81 22.29 -27.91 28.46
CA SER A 81 22.24 -27.90 26.99
C SER A 81 21.57 -29.16 26.46
N VAL A 82 21.81 -30.31 27.11
CA VAL A 82 21.13 -31.57 26.76
C VAL A 82 19.65 -31.52 27.17
N LEU A 83 19.32 -31.01 28.36
CA LEU A 83 17.93 -30.79 28.80
C LEU A 83 17.14 -29.92 27.82
N ASN A 84 17.73 -28.84 27.31
CA ASN A 84 17.09 -28.02 26.27
C ASN A 84 16.79 -28.81 24.99
N GLN A 85 17.69 -29.70 24.57
CA GLN A 85 17.42 -30.55 23.41
C GLN A 85 16.33 -31.60 23.68
N TYR A 86 16.16 -32.04 24.95
CA TYR A 86 15.01 -32.85 25.33
C TYR A 86 13.69 -32.11 25.18
N VAL A 87 13.65 -30.80 25.47
CA VAL A 87 12.47 -29.96 25.20
C VAL A 87 12.08 -30.05 23.73
N ASN A 88 13.01 -29.79 22.81
CA ASN A 88 12.74 -29.84 21.36
C ASN A 88 12.29 -31.22 20.86
N LEU A 89 12.88 -32.30 21.41
CA LEU A 89 12.43 -33.66 21.07
C LEU A 89 11.00 -33.91 21.55
N PHE A 90 10.72 -33.61 22.82
CA PHE A 90 9.44 -33.96 23.44
C PHE A 90 8.28 -33.07 22.98
N GLU A 91 8.56 -31.85 22.55
CA GLU A 91 7.61 -31.00 21.84
C GLU A 91 7.03 -31.72 20.61
N MET A 92 7.93 -32.20 19.73
CA MET A 92 7.54 -32.91 18.51
C MET A 92 6.90 -34.28 18.80
N VAL A 93 7.43 -35.03 19.78
CA VAL A 93 6.86 -36.32 20.20
C VAL A 93 5.45 -36.14 20.73
N TYR A 94 5.19 -35.13 21.57
CA TYR A 94 3.88 -34.88 22.13
C TYR A 94 2.87 -34.46 21.07
N SER A 95 3.24 -33.52 20.19
CA SER A 95 2.40 -33.10 19.06
C SER A 95 1.98 -34.28 18.17
N PHE A 96 2.92 -35.20 17.88
CA PHE A 96 2.59 -36.43 17.17
C PHE A 96 1.58 -37.30 17.94
N ILE A 97 1.82 -37.55 19.23
CA ILE A 97 0.98 -38.42 20.06
C ILE A 97 -0.46 -37.94 20.09
N VAL A 98 -0.67 -36.63 20.26
CA VAL A 98 -1.99 -36.00 20.22
C VAL A 98 -2.64 -36.21 18.85
N THR A 99 -1.92 -35.90 17.77
CA THR A 99 -2.44 -36.00 16.40
C THR A 99 -2.78 -37.44 16.01
N SER A 100 -2.01 -38.42 16.47
CA SER A 100 -2.23 -39.84 16.16
C SER A 100 -3.20 -40.54 17.11
N GLY A 101 -3.62 -39.89 18.20
CA GLY A 101 -4.46 -40.48 19.25
C GLY A 101 -3.76 -41.61 20.02
N GLU A 102 -2.43 -41.58 20.14
CA GLU A 102 -1.67 -42.60 20.89
C GLU A 102 -1.66 -42.29 22.38
N LEU A 103 -1.46 -43.31 23.22
CA LEU A 103 -1.42 -43.15 24.67
C LEU A 103 0.03 -43.09 25.19
N PHE A 104 0.37 -42.02 25.90
CA PHE A 104 1.61 -41.90 26.68
C PHE A 104 1.31 -41.38 28.10
N PRO A 105 0.64 -42.19 28.93
CA PRO A 105 0.02 -41.74 30.18
C PRO A 105 1.02 -41.26 31.24
N GLU A 106 2.27 -41.76 31.23
CA GLU A 106 3.31 -41.36 32.17
C GLU A 106 4.00 -40.02 31.84
N PHE A 107 3.76 -39.45 30.66
CA PHE A 107 4.45 -38.23 30.20
C PHE A 107 4.12 -37.00 31.04
N LEU A 108 2.87 -36.55 31.04
CA LEU A 108 2.46 -35.35 31.80
C LEU A 108 2.73 -35.47 33.30
N PRO A 109 2.45 -36.61 33.98
CA PRO A 109 2.83 -36.78 35.38
C PRO A 109 4.33 -36.62 35.63
N ALA A 110 5.19 -37.12 34.73
CA ALA A 110 6.63 -36.95 34.84
C ALA A 110 7.07 -35.50 34.65
N ILE A 111 6.48 -34.77 33.70
CA ILE A 111 6.76 -33.35 33.51
C ILE A 111 6.33 -32.56 34.75
N PHE A 112 5.11 -32.78 35.27
CA PHE A 112 4.63 -32.09 36.47
C PHE A 112 5.47 -32.41 37.72
N GLU A 113 5.94 -33.65 37.87
CA GLU A 113 6.85 -34.04 38.96
C GLU A 113 8.20 -33.29 38.87
N MET A 114 8.77 -33.14 37.67
CA MET A 114 10.01 -32.39 37.45
C MET A 114 9.82 -30.89 37.75
N ILE A 115 8.67 -30.32 37.41
CA ILE A 115 8.34 -28.92 37.74
C ILE A 115 8.19 -28.73 39.26
N HIS A 116 7.53 -29.66 39.95
CA HIS A 116 7.23 -29.50 41.38
C HIS A 116 8.43 -29.83 42.29
N THR A 117 9.17 -30.89 41.98
CA THR A 117 10.19 -31.46 42.88
C THR A 117 11.60 -31.53 42.30
N GLY A 118 11.79 -31.17 41.03
CA GLY A 118 13.09 -31.18 40.37
C GLY A 118 14.06 -30.14 40.95
N ASP A 119 15.34 -30.30 40.61
CA ASP A 119 16.32 -29.24 40.81
C ASP A 119 16.06 -28.06 39.86
N ARG A 120 16.81 -26.95 40.02
CA ARG A 120 16.62 -25.73 39.22
C ARG A 120 16.56 -26.02 37.70
N PRO A 121 17.54 -26.72 37.08
CA PRO A 121 17.47 -27.06 35.66
C PRO A 121 16.22 -27.84 35.25
N HIS A 122 15.84 -28.87 36.02
CA HIS A 122 14.66 -29.66 35.69
C HIS A 122 13.37 -28.86 35.81
N LYS A 123 13.26 -27.97 36.81
CA LYS A 123 12.12 -27.05 36.93
C LYS A 123 11.98 -26.19 35.68
N HIS A 124 13.04 -25.48 35.31
CA HIS A 124 13.04 -24.56 34.16
C HIS A 124 12.72 -25.29 32.84
N TYR A 125 13.47 -26.35 32.49
CA TYR A 125 13.27 -27.03 31.20
C TYR A 125 11.98 -27.86 31.12
N ALA A 126 11.49 -28.40 32.25
CA ALA A 126 10.18 -29.06 32.26
C ALA A 126 9.03 -28.05 32.11
N GLN A 127 9.16 -26.85 32.69
CA GLN A 127 8.22 -25.74 32.44
C GLN A 127 8.28 -25.28 30.99
N ALA A 128 9.47 -25.01 30.44
CA ALA A 128 9.64 -24.64 29.04
C ALA A 128 9.01 -25.65 28.08
N LEU A 129 9.19 -26.96 28.34
CA LEU A 129 8.51 -28.00 27.60
C LEU A 129 6.99 -27.90 27.72
N LEU A 130 6.47 -27.71 28.95
CA LEU A 130 5.04 -27.53 29.16
C LEU A 130 4.49 -26.32 28.38
N THR A 131 5.23 -25.19 28.36
CA THR A 131 4.89 -23.97 27.63
C THR A 131 4.68 -24.28 26.15
N LYS A 132 5.62 -25.00 25.52
CA LYS A 132 5.54 -25.32 24.09
C LYS A 132 4.42 -26.29 23.72
N ILE A 133 4.09 -27.25 24.60
CA ILE A 133 3.11 -28.29 24.28
C ILE A 133 1.67 -27.91 24.61
N ILE A 134 1.44 -26.87 25.42
CA ILE A 134 0.12 -26.55 25.96
C ILE A 134 -0.90 -26.22 24.87
N VAL A 135 -0.46 -25.57 23.80
CA VAL A 135 -1.27 -25.26 22.62
C VAL A 135 -1.78 -26.52 21.90
N SER A 136 -1.08 -27.65 22.08
CA SER A 136 -1.45 -28.95 21.51
C SER A 136 -2.32 -29.80 22.45
N PHE A 137 -2.71 -29.32 23.63
CA PHE A 137 -3.50 -30.14 24.56
C PHE A 137 -4.91 -30.41 24.02
N PRO A 138 -5.38 -31.67 24.05
CA PRO A 138 -6.79 -31.98 23.83
C PRO A 138 -7.66 -31.26 24.87
N GLU A 139 -8.80 -30.69 24.46
CA GLU A 139 -9.66 -29.90 25.35
C GLU A 139 -10.07 -30.64 26.64
N ASN A 140 -10.39 -31.93 26.53
CA ASN A 140 -10.77 -32.74 27.69
C ASN A 140 -9.61 -32.92 28.68
N ASP A 141 -8.39 -33.06 28.17
CA ASP A 141 -7.20 -33.17 29.01
C ASP A 141 -6.88 -31.82 29.67
N MET A 142 -7.03 -30.72 28.92
CA MET A 142 -6.91 -29.37 29.47
C MET A 142 -7.90 -29.16 30.62
N ARG A 143 -9.20 -29.46 30.42
CA ARG A 143 -10.23 -29.34 31.48
C ARG A 143 -9.85 -30.11 32.75
N ASN A 144 -9.31 -31.32 32.59
CA ASN A 144 -8.93 -32.18 33.72
C ASN A 144 -7.64 -31.75 34.44
N LYS A 145 -6.70 -31.11 33.72
CA LYS A 145 -5.37 -30.78 34.23
C LYS A 145 -5.17 -29.30 34.56
N LEU A 146 -6.08 -28.43 34.13
CA LEU A 146 -5.97 -26.98 34.29
C LEU A 146 -5.68 -26.55 35.73
N GLN A 147 -6.39 -27.11 36.71
CA GLN A 147 -6.16 -26.77 38.12
C GLN A 147 -4.75 -27.16 38.60
N THR A 148 -4.22 -28.30 38.15
CA THR A 148 -2.84 -28.69 38.45
C THR A 148 -1.84 -27.75 37.79
N ILE A 149 -2.05 -27.38 36.52
CA ILE A 149 -1.19 -26.44 35.80
C ILE A 149 -1.18 -25.07 36.51
N ILE A 150 -2.34 -24.57 36.94
CA ILE A 150 -2.46 -23.31 37.69
C ILE A 150 -1.70 -23.35 39.01
N ILE A 151 -1.74 -24.47 39.74
CA ILE A 151 -0.96 -24.62 40.98
C ILE A 151 0.54 -24.54 40.68
N LEU A 152 1.01 -25.26 39.66
CA LEU A 152 2.42 -25.25 39.26
C LEU A 152 2.89 -23.86 38.82
N ILE A 153 2.06 -23.13 38.07
CA ILE A 153 2.32 -21.73 37.70
C ILE A 153 2.48 -20.86 38.94
N LYS A 154 1.54 -20.94 39.90
CA LYS A 154 1.59 -20.13 41.12
C LYS A 154 2.81 -20.44 41.99
N GLU A 155 3.21 -21.69 42.06
CA GLU A 155 4.45 -22.10 42.75
C GLU A 155 5.68 -21.53 42.03
N GLY A 156 5.75 -21.62 40.71
CA GLY A 156 6.86 -21.10 39.92
C GLY A 156 6.99 -19.56 39.97
N LEU A 157 5.87 -18.83 40.00
CA LEU A 157 5.86 -17.38 40.18
C LEU A 157 6.37 -16.93 41.57
N GLN A 158 6.36 -17.82 42.56
CA GLN A 158 6.91 -17.58 43.91
C GLN A 158 8.34 -18.08 44.09
N ASP A 159 8.94 -18.71 43.06
CA ASP A 159 10.35 -19.14 43.10
C ASP A 159 11.29 -17.92 43.15
N GLN A 160 12.55 -18.14 43.53
CA GLN A 160 13.58 -17.10 43.55
C GLN A 160 14.35 -17.03 42.23
N ASP A 161 14.29 -18.10 41.43
CA ASP A 161 15.02 -18.22 40.17
C ASP A 161 14.29 -17.50 39.02
N GLY A 162 14.95 -16.51 38.41
CA GLY A 162 14.36 -15.71 37.32
C GLY A 162 13.86 -16.56 36.16
N ASP A 163 14.63 -17.57 35.73
CA ASP A 163 14.26 -18.45 34.61
C ASP A 163 12.96 -19.23 34.87
N VAL A 164 12.73 -19.66 36.12
CA VAL A 164 11.51 -20.38 36.53
C VAL A 164 10.31 -19.44 36.62
N ILE A 165 10.52 -18.22 37.13
CA ILE A 165 9.48 -17.21 37.19
C ILE A 165 9.01 -16.86 35.77
N THR A 166 9.94 -16.57 34.87
CA THR A 166 9.60 -16.13 33.52
C THR A 166 8.98 -17.23 32.66
N GLU A 167 9.39 -18.50 32.83
CA GLU A 167 8.69 -19.63 32.20
C GLU A 167 7.26 -19.80 32.73
N SER A 168 7.05 -19.55 34.02
CA SER A 168 5.70 -19.57 34.61
C SER A 168 4.81 -18.44 34.06
N MET A 169 5.41 -17.28 33.75
CA MET A 169 4.72 -16.19 33.06
C MET A 169 4.40 -16.55 31.61
N SER A 170 5.35 -17.15 30.88
CA SER A 170 5.13 -17.64 29.52
C SER A 170 4.02 -18.70 29.45
N LEU A 171 3.92 -19.58 30.45
CA LEU A 171 2.80 -20.52 30.58
C LEU A 171 1.44 -19.82 30.71
N ILE A 172 1.36 -18.71 31.44
CA ILE A 172 0.12 -17.92 31.53
C ILE A 172 -0.23 -17.34 30.16
N LYS A 173 0.76 -16.76 29.45
CA LYS A 173 0.57 -16.24 28.10
C LYS A 173 0.01 -17.32 27.15
N GLU A 174 0.64 -18.50 27.11
CA GLU A 174 0.18 -19.60 26.26
C GLU A 174 -1.21 -20.14 26.66
N LEU A 175 -1.54 -20.16 27.97
CA LEU A 175 -2.89 -20.49 28.44
C LEU A 175 -3.94 -19.48 27.98
N ILE A 176 -3.61 -18.19 27.97
CA ILE A 176 -4.48 -17.13 27.48
C ILE A 176 -4.74 -17.34 25.98
N GLN A 177 -3.70 -17.60 25.20
CA GLN A 177 -3.82 -17.92 23.77
C GLN A 177 -4.65 -19.20 23.53
N TYR A 178 -4.43 -20.26 24.33
CA TYR A 178 -5.25 -21.47 24.25
C TYR A 178 -6.73 -21.17 24.53
N ALA A 179 -7.03 -20.34 25.53
CA ALA A 179 -8.39 -19.97 25.89
C ALA A 179 -9.12 -19.20 24.78
N MET A 180 -8.42 -18.58 23.83
CA MET A 180 -9.06 -18.00 22.64
C MET A 180 -9.77 -19.05 21.78
N ASN A 181 -9.21 -20.26 21.70
CA ASN A 181 -9.84 -21.40 21.01
C ASN A 181 -10.92 -22.08 21.87
N VAL A 182 -10.85 -21.90 23.20
CA VAL A 182 -11.77 -22.51 24.17
C VAL A 182 -12.29 -21.44 25.16
N PRO A 183 -13.20 -20.54 24.73
CA PRO A 183 -13.55 -19.32 25.48
C PRO A 183 -14.14 -19.54 26.88
N GLU A 184 -14.70 -20.73 27.14
CA GLU A 184 -15.18 -21.12 28.48
C GLU A 184 -14.06 -21.08 29.55
N LEU A 185 -12.79 -21.18 29.14
CA LEU A 185 -11.65 -21.13 30.05
C LEU A 185 -11.28 -19.70 30.46
N PHE A 186 -11.76 -18.66 29.78
CA PHE A 186 -11.42 -17.27 30.11
C PHE A 186 -11.74 -16.90 31.55
N GLY A 187 -12.84 -17.42 32.11
CA GLY A 187 -13.23 -17.16 33.50
C GLY A 187 -12.23 -17.65 34.55
N VAL A 188 -11.35 -18.59 34.18
CA VAL A 188 -10.32 -19.16 35.06
C VAL A 188 -8.92 -18.66 34.72
N VAL A 189 -8.62 -18.48 33.42
CA VAL A 189 -7.28 -18.11 32.93
C VAL A 189 -7.02 -16.61 33.04
N ILE A 190 -7.97 -15.75 32.68
CA ILE A 190 -7.78 -14.28 32.71
C ILE A 190 -7.45 -13.75 34.12
N PRO A 191 -8.02 -14.28 35.22
CA PRO A 191 -7.61 -13.91 36.58
C PRO A 191 -6.13 -14.19 36.94
N LEU A 192 -5.37 -14.90 36.09
CA LEU A 192 -3.92 -15.07 36.27
C LEU A 192 -3.13 -13.85 35.78
N TYR A 193 -3.68 -13.06 34.86
CA TYR A 193 -3.02 -11.86 34.35
C TYR A 193 -2.60 -10.87 35.44
N PRO A 194 -3.46 -10.43 36.39
CA PRO A 194 -3.03 -9.51 37.45
C PRO A 194 -1.92 -10.09 38.33
N ILE A 195 -1.88 -11.42 38.52
CA ILE A 195 -0.80 -12.08 39.27
C ILE A 195 0.52 -11.99 38.49
N LEU A 196 0.47 -12.22 37.18
CA LEU A 196 1.62 -12.05 36.28
C LEU A 196 2.11 -10.60 36.33
N HIS A 197 1.21 -9.63 36.23
CA HIS A 197 1.55 -8.22 36.25
C HIS A 197 2.20 -7.77 37.57
N ASP A 198 1.69 -8.24 38.72
CA ASP A 198 2.32 -8.00 40.02
C ASP A 198 3.75 -8.59 40.09
N VAL A 199 4.00 -9.71 39.41
CA VAL A 199 5.33 -10.31 39.30
C VAL A 199 6.25 -9.47 38.41
N THR A 200 5.76 -8.96 37.28
CA THR A 200 6.49 -8.00 36.44
C THR A 200 6.93 -6.79 37.26
N ILE A 201 6.00 -6.18 38.01
CA ILE A 201 6.29 -5.03 38.90
C ILE A 201 7.35 -5.41 39.93
N ARG A 202 7.23 -6.58 40.56
CA ARG A 202 8.20 -7.06 41.57
C ARG A 202 9.59 -7.27 40.97
N MET A 203 9.68 -7.88 39.79
CA MET A 203 10.96 -8.16 39.13
C MET A 203 11.65 -6.88 38.73
N VAL A 204 10.97 -5.98 38.00
CA VAL A 204 11.52 -4.70 37.52
C VAL A 204 11.94 -3.77 38.65
N ASN A 205 11.32 -3.84 39.83
CA ASN A 205 11.73 -3.06 41.00
C ASN A 205 12.86 -3.71 41.82
N ASN A 206 13.29 -4.92 41.50
CA ASN A 206 14.40 -5.61 42.17
C ASN A 206 15.58 -5.78 41.21
N LYS A 207 16.69 -5.11 41.52
CA LYS A 207 17.93 -5.11 40.73
C LYS A 207 18.58 -6.48 40.57
N GLU A 208 18.20 -7.48 41.37
CA GLU A 208 18.67 -8.87 41.20
C GLU A 208 18.10 -9.57 39.95
N TYR A 209 17.05 -9.00 39.33
CA TYR A 209 16.40 -9.54 38.14
C TYR A 209 16.62 -8.70 36.88
N ASP A 210 17.61 -7.80 36.88
CA ASP A 210 17.91 -6.89 35.76
C ASP A 210 18.02 -7.59 34.40
N ALA A 211 18.66 -8.75 34.35
CA ALA A 211 18.79 -9.59 33.15
C ALA A 211 17.44 -10.06 32.54
N TYR A 212 16.33 -9.92 33.27
CA TYR A 212 15.00 -10.39 32.86
C TYR A 212 14.02 -9.25 32.56
N TYR A 213 14.40 -7.99 32.77
CA TYR A 213 13.50 -6.84 32.64
C TYR A 213 12.86 -6.74 31.27
N VAL A 214 13.66 -6.91 30.21
CA VAL A 214 13.15 -6.89 28.83
C VAL A 214 12.19 -8.06 28.59
N TYR A 215 12.57 -9.27 29.02
CA TYR A 215 11.81 -10.47 28.77
C TYR A 215 10.42 -10.46 29.43
N VAL A 216 10.28 -9.90 30.65
CA VAL A 216 8.97 -9.80 31.30
C VAL A 216 8.02 -8.85 30.58
N PHE A 217 8.53 -7.76 29.99
CA PHE A 217 7.73 -6.86 29.16
C PHE A 217 7.37 -7.49 27.82
N GLU A 218 8.27 -8.25 27.18
CA GLU A 218 7.95 -9.00 25.95
C GLU A 218 6.79 -9.99 26.17
N ILE A 219 6.76 -10.67 27.32
CA ILE A 219 5.67 -11.60 27.66
C ILE A 219 4.33 -10.83 27.77
N GLU A 220 4.30 -9.72 28.51
CA GLU A 220 3.08 -8.89 28.60
C GLU A 220 2.66 -8.34 27.24
N GLN A 221 3.61 -7.87 26.43
CA GLN A 221 3.33 -7.38 25.08
C GLN A 221 2.64 -8.46 24.24
N GLN A 222 3.18 -9.69 24.24
CA GLN A 222 2.59 -10.82 23.50
C GLN A 222 1.19 -11.21 23.99
N ILE A 223 0.87 -10.98 25.27
CA ILE A 223 -0.50 -11.18 25.79
C ILE A 223 -1.47 -10.19 25.15
N PHE A 224 -1.07 -8.92 24.96
CA PHE A 224 -1.91 -7.88 24.37
C PHE A 224 -1.86 -7.81 22.85
N GLN A 225 -1.02 -8.60 22.16
CA GLN A 225 -0.95 -8.64 20.69
C GLN A 225 -2.25 -9.11 20.02
N VAL A 226 -3.20 -9.67 20.78
CA VAL A 226 -4.52 -10.03 20.28
C VAL A 226 -5.63 -9.46 21.17
N TYR A 227 -6.74 -9.06 20.54
CA TYR A 227 -7.87 -8.48 21.24
C TYR A 227 -8.61 -9.52 22.09
N ILE A 228 -8.68 -9.27 23.41
CA ILE A 228 -9.40 -10.08 24.39
C ILE A 228 -10.18 -9.14 25.32
N GLU A 229 -11.50 -9.14 25.22
CA GLU A 229 -12.40 -8.22 25.93
C GLU A 229 -12.17 -8.20 27.46
N GLN A 230 -11.88 -9.36 28.06
CA GLN A 230 -11.71 -9.47 29.50
C GLN A 230 -10.42 -8.81 30.02
N LEU A 231 -9.42 -8.59 29.16
CA LEU A 231 -8.16 -7.92 29.52
C LEU A 231 -8.31 -6.41 29.66
N VAL A 232 -9.39 -5.83 29.13
CA VAL A 232 -9.65 -4.38 29.13
C VAL A 232 -9.57 -3.76 30.53
N ASN A 233 -10.01 -4.50 31.55
CA ASN A 233 -10.00 -4.03 32.93
C ASN A 233 -8.60 -3.81 33.50
N TYR A 234 -7.57 -4.43 32.90
CA TYR A 234 -6.19 -4.34 33.37
C TYR A 234 -5.31 -3.40 32.54
N ILE A 235 -5.82 -2.88 31.42
CA ILE A 235 -5.12 -1.91 30.57
C ILE A 235 -4.61 -0.70 31.39
N PRO A 236 -5.43 -0.04 32.24
CA PRO A 236 -4.98 1.17 32.94
C PRO A 236 -3.78 0.94 33.85
N THR A 237 -3.75 -0.15 34.61
CA THR A 237 -2.64 -0.47 35.52
C THR A 237 -1.39 -0.86 34.75
N THR A 238 -1.57 -1.66 33.69
CA THR A 238 -0.49 -2.15 32.84
C THR A 238 0.25 -1.00 32.17
N VAL A 239 -0.50 -0.13 31.50
CA VAL A 239 0.08 1.02 30.80
C VAL A 239 0.66 2.03 31.78
N LEU A 240 0.04 2.25 32.95
CA LEU A 240 0.60 3.16 33.95
C LEU A 240 1.96 2.66 34.48
N PHE A 241 2.09 1.35 34.73
CA PHE A 241 3.36 0.77 35.15
C PHE A 241 4.42 0.90 34.06
N ALA A 242 4.10 0.54 32.81
CA ALA A 242 5.00 0.72 31.68
C ALA A 242 5.42 2.19 31.52
N LEU A 243 4.48 3.15 31.65
CA LEU A 243 4.79 4.59 31.61
C LEU A 243 5.72 5.02 32.73
N ASN A 244 5.59 4.47 33.94
CA ASN A 244 6.50 4.77 35.04
C ASN A 244 7.92 4.29 34.74
N VAL A 245 8.06 3.13 34.08
CA VAL A 245 9.36 2.64 33.60
C VAL A 245 9.90 3.56 32.52
N CYS A 246 9.10 3.96 31.53
CA CYS A 246 9.52 4.91 30.49
C CYS A 246 9.97 6.29 31.03
N ASN A 247 9.43 6.72 32.17
CA ASN A 247 9.77 7.99 32.81
C ASN A 247 10.88 7.86 33.88
N ALA A 248 11.42 6.65 34.09
CA ALA A 248 12.57 6.47 34.97
C ALA A 248 13.82 7.14 34.35
N PRO A 249 14.72 7.69 35.17
CA PRO A 249 15.97 8.25 34.65
C PRO A 249 16.86 7.14 34.10
N THR A 250 17.48 7.37 32.95
CA THR A 250 18.41 6.43 32.34
C THR A 250 19.61 6.17 33.25
N ASP A 251 19.85 4.91 33.61
CA ASP A 251 20.97 4.44 34.43
C ASP A 251 21.40 3.01 34.04
N ASP A 252 22.29 2.38 34.82
CA ASP A 252 22.79 1.02 34.55
C ASP A 252 21.69 -0.07 34.54
N TYR A 253 20.48 0.22 35.02
CA TYR A 253 19.36 -0.72 35.16
C TYR A 253 18.15 -0.33 34.29
N TYR A 254 17.86 0.96 34.19
CA TYR A 254 16.81 1.52 33.33
C TYR A 254 17.45 2.07 32.06
N ASP A 255 17.95 1.16 31.23
CA ASP A 255 18.60 1.51 29.97
C ASP A 255 17.57 1.78 28.85
N ASP A 256 18.08 2.21 27.69
CA ASP A 256 17.23 2.51 26.53
C ASP A 256 16.46 1.27 26.03
N GLN A 257 17.01 0.06 26.21
CA GLN A 257 16.33 -1.18 25.82
C GLN A 257 15.09 -1.42 26.67
N LEU A 258 15.19 -1.25 27.99
CA LEU A 258 14.05 -1.38 28.89
C LEU A 258 12.97 -0.32 28.62
N HIS A 259 13.37 0.93 28.44
CA HIS A 259 12.42 2.00 28.09
C HIS A 259 11.70 1.70 26.78
N THR A 260 12.42 1.22 25.78
CA THR A 260 11.88 0.91 24.46
C THR A 260 10.86 -0.22 24.51
N ILE A 261 11.15 -1.35 25.18
CA ILE A 261 10.19 -2.46 25.27
C ILE A 261 8.96 -2.11 26.13
N ALA A 262 9.13 -1.28 27.17
CA ALA A 262 8.00 -0.77 27.94
C ALA A 262 7.10 0.14 27.07
N MET A 263 7.69 1.00 26.23
CA MET A 263 6.93 1.79 25.26
C MET A 263 6.23 0.90 24.22
N GLU A 264 6.89 -0.15 23.74
CA GLU A 264 6.33 -1.07 22.76
C GLU A 264 5.10 -1.82 23.29
N LEU A 265 5.08 -2.21 24.57
CA LEU A 265 3.88 -2.72 25.24
C LEU A 265 2.73 -1.70 25.19
N ILE A 266 3.01 -0.42 25.48
CA ILE A 266 2.00 0.65 25.45
C ILE A 266 1.46 0.82 24.03
N VAL A 267 2.34 0.90 23.03
CA VAL A 267 1.94 1.07 21.62
C VAL A 267 1.14 -0.13 21.15
N THR A 268 1.55 -1.37 21.48
CA THR A 268 0.80 -2.60 21.18
C THR A 268 -0.62 -2.53 21.76
N ILE A 269 -0.79 -2.10 23.01
CA ILE A 269 -2.12 -1.94 23.62
C ILE A 269 -2.95 -0.87 22.89
N PHE A 270 -2.34 0.24 22.47
CA PHE A 270 -3.02 1.28 21.69
C PHE A 270 -3.46 0.79 20.31
N GLU A 271 -2.66 -0.08 19.70
CA GLU A 271 -2.94 -0.70 18.40
C GLU A 271 -4.10 -1.70 18.48
N ILE A 272 -4.14 -2.52 19.53
CA ILE A 272 -5.11 -3.61 19.66
C ILE A 272 -6.41 -3.18 20.37
N TYR A 273 -6.35 -2.20 21.29
CA TYR A 273 -7.49 -1.73 22.10
C TYR A 273 -7.82 -0.24 21.89
N PRO A 274 -7.97 0.25 20.64
CA PRO A 274 -8.13 1.67 20.38
C PRO A 274 -9.43 2.26 20.96
N LYS A 275 -10.50 1.47 21.07
CA LYS A 275 -11.81 1.92 21.60
C LYS A 275 -11.76 2.21 23.09
N GLU A 276 -11.02 1.38 23.82
CA GLU A 276 -10.84 1.45 25.26
C GLU A 276 -9.91 2.60 25.61
N ILE A 277 -8.77 2.70 24.91
CA ILE A 277 -7.79 3.75 25.09
C ILE A 277 -8.38 5.14 24.86
N LYS A 278 -9.23 5.32 23.83
CA LYS A 278 -9.93 6.59 23.55
C LYS A 278 -10.71 7.14 24.77
N LYS A 279 -11.16 6.27 25.68
CA LYS A 279 -11.89 6.64 26.91
C LYS A 279 -10.96 7.02 28.07
N LEU A 280 -9.68 6.63 28.01
CA LEU A 280 -8.67 6.85 29.05
C LEU A 280 -7.83 8.11 28.76
N GLN A 281 -8.46 9.29 28.78
CA GLN A 281 -7.83 10.56 28.38
C GLN A 281 -6.63 10.98 29.25
N GLU A 282 -6.67 10.73 30.56
CA GLU A 282 -5.56 11.05 31.47
C GLU A 282 -4.32 10.23 31.13
N LEU A 283 -4.51 8.95 30.82
CA LEU A 283 -3.44 8.02 30.45
C LEU A 283 -2.81 8.39 29.10
N GLN A 284 -3.64 8.79 28.13
CA GLN A 284 -3.16 9.35 26.87
C GLN A 284 -2.31 10.61 27.11
N THR A 285 -2.77 11.52 27.98
CA THR A 285 -2.04 12.75 28.31
C THR A 285 -0.66 12.44 28.92
N ASN A 286 -0.58 11.48 29.84
CA ASN A 286 0.69 11.06 30.46
C ASN A 286 1.66 10.46 29.43
N LEU A 287 1.15 9.63 28.51
CA LEU A 287 1.94 9.13 27.38
C LEU A 287 2.46 10.29 26.52
N TYR A 288 1.61 11.26 26.18
CA TYR A 288 2.00 12.37 25.32
C TYR A 288 3.10 13.23 25.95
N VAL A 289 3.03 13.47 27.27
CA VAL A 289 4.09 14.17 28.02
C VAL A 289 5.41 13.37 27.95
N THR A 290 5.35 12.05 28.15
CA THR A 290 6.53 11.16 28.06
C THR A 290 7.18 11.27 26.68
N LEU A 291 6.39 11.18 25.62
CA LEU A 291 6.87 11.26 24.23
C LEU A 291 7.48 12.63 23.91
N ILE A 292 6.89 13.73 24.38
CA ILE A 292 7.48 15.07 24.20
C ILE A 292 8.80 15.22 24.95
N ASN A 293 8.94 14.64 26.14
CA ASN A 293 10.19 14.67 26.88
C ASN A 293 11.29 13.90 26.14
N TRP A 294 11.00 12.69 25.64
CA TRP A 294 11.95 11.91 24.84
C TRP A 294 12.36 12.64 23.55
N LEU A 295 11.43 13.33 22.89
CA LEU A 295 11.75 14.18 21.73
C LEU A 295 12.62 15.41 22.07
N GLY A 296 12.65 15.81 23.35
CA GLY A 296 13.50 16.91 23.85
C GLY A 296 14.83 16.44 24.41
N ASP A 297 15.07 15.13 24.52
CA ASP A 297 16.32 14.54 25.02
C ASP A 297 17.28 14.30 23.86
N VAL A 298 17.89 15.39 23.40
CA VAL A 298 18.68 15.42 22.18
C VAL A 298 19.91 16.32 22.33
N ASP A 299 21.06 15.81 21.87
CA ASP A 299 22.33 16.51 21.94
C ASP A 299 22.59 17.43 20.72
N ASP A 300 23.32 18.52 20.93
CA ASP A 300 23.82 19.37 19.85
C ASP A 300 25.14 18.82 19.29
N LEU A 301 25.04 17.79 18.44
CA LEU A 301 26.17 17.17 17.75
C LEU A 301 26.59 18.06 16.57
N LYS A 302 27.89 18.39 16.47
CA LYS A 302 28.39 19.25 15.38
C LYS A 302 28.40 18.52 14.05
N GLU A 303 28.68 17.23 14.13
CA GLU A 303 28.72 16.28 13.03
C GLU A 303 27.35 16.34 12.30
N TRP A 304 26.22 16.46 13.04
CA TRP A 304 24.85 16.61 12.52
C TRP A 304 24.68 17.60 11.36
N TYR A 305 25.48 18.66 11.35
CA TYR A 305 25.41 19.74 10.36
C TYR A 305 25.90 19.36 8.96
N ASP A 306 26.76 18.34 8.86
CA ASP A 306 27.51 17.99 7.64
C ASP A 306 27.18 16.58 7.07
N TYR A 307 26.12 15.91 7.54
CA TYR A 307 25.65 14.59 7.09
C TYR A 307 26.71 13.47 7.18
N GLN A 308 27.34 13.23 8.34
CA GLN A 308 28.20 12.04 8.50
C GLN A 308 27.38 10.82 8.92
N GLU A 309 27.69 9.64 8.36
CA GLU A 309 26.87 8.42 8.45
C GLU A 309 26.68 7.86 9.87
N ASP A 310 27.53 8.22 10.83
CA ASP A 310 27.51 7.70 12.20
C ASP A 310 26.58 8.47 13.17
N GLU A 311 25.64 9.28 12.65
CA GLU A 311 24.85 10.24 13.45
C GLU A 311 23.39 9.86 13.63
N GLU A 312 23.12 9.13 14.70
CA GLU A 312 21.77 8.87 15.17
C GLU A 312 21.49 9.71 16.43
N ASP A 313 20.30 10.32 16.49
CA ASP A 313 19.74 10.82 17.74
C ASP A 313 19.58 9.66 18.75
N THR A 314 19.22 9.96 20.00
CA THR A 314 19.05 8.92 21.02
C THR A 314 18.01 7.89 20.57
N PRO A 315 18.16 6.59 20.92
CA PRO A 315 17.15 5.57 20.61
C PRO A 315 15.74 5.99 21.08
N LEU A 316 15.65 6.68 22.22
CA LEU A 316 14.38 7.19 22.76
C LEU A 316 13.75 8.29 21.89
N PHE A 317 14.56 9.15 21.26
CA PHE A 317 14.06 10.16 20.33
C PHE A 317 13.39 9.51 19.12
N TYR A 318 14.00 8.48 18.53
CA TYR A 318 13.40 7.73 17.41
C TYR A 318 12.18 6.93 17.84
N GLN A 319 12.26 6.24 18.99
CA GLN A 319 11.15 5.49 19.55
C GLN A 319 9.93 6.40 19.78
N ALA A 320 10.14 7.64 20.24
CA ALA A 320 9.06 8.60 20.42
C ALA A 320 8.42 9.02 19.08
N GLN A 321 9.22 9.24 18.03
CA GLN A 321 8.68 9.54 16.70
C GLN A 321 7.81 8.41 16.16
N GLU A 322 8.29 7.17 16.26
CA GLU A 322 7.58 5.97 15.80
C GLU A 322 6.28 5.76 16.61
N ALA A 323 6.37 5.86 17.94
CA ALA A 323 5.21 5.71 18.81
C ALA A 323 4.13 6.75 18.50
N ILE A 324 4.48 8.03 18.29
CA ILE A 324 3.50 9.07 17.91
C ILE A 324 2.82 8.71 16.57
N GLU A 325 3.59 8.26 15.58
CA GLU A 325 3.05 7.87 14.28
C GLU A 325 2.07 6.69 14.40
N ARG A 326 2.46 5.61 15.09
CA ARG A 326 1.65 4.40 15.30
C ARG A 326 0.38 4.70 16.08
N ILE A 327 0.48 5.40 17.22
CA ILE A 327 -0.70 5.70 18.05
C ILE A 327 -1.68 6.61 17.32
N THR A 328 -1.21 7.68 16.67
CA THR A 328 -2.12 8.62 15.98
C THR A 328 -2.74 8.02 14.72
N THR A 329 -2.08 7.04 14.12
CA THR A 329 -2.65 6.23 13.03
C THR A 329 -3.79 5.35 13.53
N MET A 330 -3.63 4.70 14.69
CA MET A 330 -4.65 3.78 15.21
C MET A 330 -5.81 4.46 15.94
N ILE A 331 -5.54 5.31 16.94
CA ILE A 331 -6.60 5.93 17.75
C ILE A 331 -7.13 7.25 17.16
N GLY A 332 -6.47 7.76 16.11
CA GLY A 332 -6.73 9.06 15.49
C GLY A 332 -5.83 10.18 16.03
N ALA A 333 -5.65 11.24 15.25
CA ALA A 333 -4.72 12.32 15.55
C ALA A 333 -5.33 13.46 16.39
N THR A 334 -6.66 13.55 16.48
CA THR A 334 -7.36 14.71 17.04
C THR A 334 -6.96 15.02 18.49
N GLN A 335 -6.88 14.02 19.37
CA GLN A 335 -6.55 14.23 20.79
C GLN A 335 -5.10 14.70 20.97
N PHE A 336 -4.15 14.07 20.26
CA PHE A 336 -2.74 14.45 20.31
C PHE A 336 -2.50 15.86 19.74
N VAL A 337 -3.13 16.21 18.62
CA VAL A 337 -3.02 17.57 18.07
C VAL A 337 -3.60 18.61 19.02
N ASN A 338 -4.73 18.32 19.66
CA ASN A 338 -5.28 19.21 20.68
C ASN A 338 -4.33 19.37 21.88
N PHE A 339 -3.67 18.29 22.31
CA PHE A 339 -2.64 18.34 23.33
C PHE A 339 -1.47 19.26 22.91
N LEU A 340 -0.99 19.16 21.67
CA LEU A 340 0.04 20.07 21.16
C LEU A 340 -0.45 21.52 21.11
N ILE A 341 -1.67 21.78 20.64
CA ILE A 341 -2.24 23.14 20.62
C ILE A 341 -2.34 23.73 22.04
N GLN A 342 -2.63 22.91 23.04
CA GLN A 342 -2.63 23.33 24.45
C GLN A 342 -1.24 23.67 24.98
N HIS A 343 -0.19 23.11 24.39
CA HIS A 343 1.22 23.34 24.74
C HIS A 343 1.97 24.13 23.65
N ILE A 344 1.25 25.00 22.92
CA ILE A 344 1.82 25.77 21.80
C ILE A 344 2.95 26.71 22.22
N GLU A 345 3.02 27.08 23.51
CA GLU A 345 4.09 27.88 24.10
C GLU A 345 5.47 27.21 23.99
N LEU A 346 5.53 25.88 23.80
CA LEU A 346 6.78 25.16 23.55
C LEU A 346 7.53 25.70 22.33
N LEU A 347 6.82 26.20 21.31
CA LEU A 347 7.42 26.86 20.13
C LEU A 347 8.22 28.12 20.48
N THR A 348 7.96 28.73 21.64
CA THR A 348 8.65 29.94 22.12
C THR A 348 9.56 29.68 23.32
N SER A 349 9.80 28.41 23.65
CA SER A 349 10.69 28.01 24.74
C SER A 349 12.11 28.56 24.52
N THR A 350 12.79 28.92 25.62
CA THR A 350 14.20 29.31 25.57
C THR A 350 15.11 28.13 25.22
N LYS A 351 14.67 26.90 25.52
CA LYS A 351 15.34 25.65 25.16
C LYS A 351 15.00 25.28 23.71
N TRP A 352 16.01 25.14 22.87
CA TRP A 352 15.81 24.82 21.44
C TRP A 352 15.31 23.39 21.25
N GLU A 353 15.68 22.50 22.17
CA GLU A 353 15.27 21.10 22.26
C GLU A 353 13.75 21.00 22.37
N MET A 354 13.12 21.87 23.17
CA MET A 354 11.65 21.88 23.31
C MET A 354 10.95 22.45 22.08
N ARG A 355 11.57 23.42 21.38
CA ARG A 355 11.05 23.92 20.10
C ARG A 355 11.13 22.85 19.03
N LEU A 356 12.25 22.11 18.99
CA LEU A 356 12.43 20.95 18.13
C LEU A 356 11.40 19.86 18.44
N ALA A 357 11.25 19.46 19.71
CA ALA A 357 10.34 18.42 20.14
C ALA A 357 8.90 18.66 19.67
N PHE A 358 8.40 19.90 19.78
CA PHE A 358 7.08 20.26 19.28
C PHE A 358 6.96 20.04 17.77
N ILE A 359 7.91 20.55 16.98
CA ILE A 359 7.85 20.44 15.51
C ILE A 359 8.01 18.98 15.09
N THR A 360 8.88 18.21 15.75
CA THR A 360 9.08 16.79 15.50
C THR A 360 7.82 15.98 15.82
N ALA A 361 7.16 16.24 16.95
CA ALA A 361 5.89 15.62 17.27
C ALA A 361 4.83 15.92 16.19
N MET A 362 4.73 17.18 15.74
CA MET A 362 3.87 17.54 14.61
C MET A 362 4.26 16.80 13.32
N ASN A 363 5.56 16.65 13.04
CA ASN A 363 6.04 15.91 11.88
C ASN A 363 5.65 14.44 11.92
N SER A 364 5.70 13.78 13.09
CA SER A 364 5.24 12.39 13.26
C SER A 364 3.73 12.27 13.08
N VAL A 365 2.95 13.22 13.61
CA VAL A 365 1.49 13.24 13.42
C VAL A 365 1.11 13.39 11.95
N LEU A 366 1.82 14.22 11.19
CA LEU A 366 1.53 14.42 9.76
C LEU A 366 1.65 13.11 8.97
N SER A 367 2.51 12.17 9.38
CA SER A 367 2.66 10.86 8.73
C SER A 367 1.37 10.02 8.79
N SER A 368 0.51 10.23 9.80
CA SER A 368 -0.79 9.55 9.92
C SER A 368 -1.79 9.93 8.82
N LYS A 369 -1.55 11.01 8.06
CA LYS A 369 -2.38 11.54 6.95
C LYS A 369 -3.86 11.77 7.30
N LYS A 370 -4.18 11.90 8.60
CA LYS A 370 -5.57 12.06 9.05
C LYS A 370 -6.18 13.38 8.60
N LYS A 371 -7.43 13.33 8.12
CA LYS A 371 -8.19 14.52 7.68
C LYS A 371 -8.40 15.53 8.81
N SER A 372 -8.53 15.07 10.04
CA SER A 372 -8.66 15.89 11.25
C SER A 372 -7.48 16.87 11.39
N VAL A 373 -6.25 16.41 11.11
CA VAL A 373 -5.04 17.26 11.08
C VAL A 373 -5.15 18.32 9.99
N GLY A 374 -5.64 17.97 8.80
CA GLY A 374 -5.79 18.89 7.68
C GLY A 374 -6.69 20.11 7.96
N LYS A 375 -7.61 20.02 8.94
CA LYS A 375 -8.48 21.12 9.37
C LYS A 375 -7.74 22.20 10.17
N VAL A 376 -6.67 21.83 10.86
CA VAL A 376 -5.92 22.71 11.78
C VAL A 376 -4.48 22.97 11.31
N VAL A 377 -3.96 22.18 10.38
CA VAL A 377 -2.56 22.24 9.93
C VAL A 377 -2.13 23.62 9.44
N VAL A 378 -3.02 24.37 8.79
CA VAL A 378 -2.73 25.73 8.31
C VAL A 378 -2.51 26.69 9.49
N GLN A 379 -3.28 26.55 10.58
CA GLN A 379 -3.10 27.38 11.78
C GLN A 379 -1.78 27.06 12.48
N ILE A 380 -1.42 25.77 12.56
CA ILE A 380 -0.15 25.32 13.15
C ILE A 380 1.04 25.77 12.29
N PHE A 381 0.90 25.72 10.96
CA PHE A 381 1.90 26.24 10.03
C PHE A 381 2.20 27.71 10.29
N ASP A 382 1.18 28.51 10.59
CA ASP A 382 1.35 29.93 10.93
C ASP A 382 2.08 30.13 12.25
N ALA A 383 1.81 29.26 13.23
CA ALA A 383 2.53 29.27 14.51
C ALA A 383 4.01 28.86 14.39
N ILE A 384 4.34 27.93 13.48
CA ILE A 384 5.71 27.46 13.22
C ILE A 384 6.51 28.46 12.34
N THR A 385 5.83 29.31 11.58
CA THR A 385 6.46 30.25 10.63
C THR A 385 7.65 31.07 11.19
N PRO A 386 7.63 31.56 12.45
CA PRO A 386 8.79 32.26 13.01
C PRO A 386 10.06 31.39 13.10
N LEU A 387 9.91 30.06 13.24
CA LEU A 387 11.00 29.12 13.46
C LEU A 387 11.83 28.80 12.21
N TYR A 388 11.39 29.22 11.02
CA TYR A 388 12.26 29.20 9.83
C TYR A 388 13.48 30.12 9.97
N LYS A 389 13.44 31.07 10.92
CA LYS A 389 14.56 31.96 11.27
C LYS A 389 15.11 31.67 12.67
N ASP A 390 14.81 30.50 13.23
CA ASP A 390 15.29 30.12 14.55
C ASP A 390 16.83 30.20 14.63
N PRO A 391 17.42 30.64 15.75
CA PRO A 391 18.88 30.64 15.89
C PRO A 391 19.49 29.24 15.72
N HIS A 392 18.77 28.19 16.13
CA HIS A 392 19.27 26.83 16.11
C HIS A 392 19.03 26.14 14.75
N PRO A 393 20.08 25.66 14.06
CA PRO A 393 19.96 24.99 12.76
C PRO A 393 19.03 23.77 12.77
N ARG A 394 19.04 22.95 13.83
CA ARG A 394 18.16 21.78 13.95
C ARG A 394 16.67 22.14 14.01
N VAL A 395 16.33 23.27 14.65
CA VAL A 395 14.94 23.76 14.72
C VAL A 395 14.50 24.25 13.33
N ARG A 396 15.36 24.99 12.62
CA ARG A 396 15.10 25.39 11.23
C ARG A 396 14.90 24.17 10.32
N HIS A 397 15.71 23.13 10.48
CA HIS A 397 15.57 21.87 9.74
C HIS A 397 14.20 21.25 9.94
N ALA A 398 13.78 21.03 11.19
CA ALA A 398 12.50 20.43 11.51
C ALA A 398 11.32 21.25 10.97
N ALA A 399 11.43 22.59 10.97
CA ALA A 399 10.44 23.47 10.37
C ALA A 399 10.37 23.32 8.83
N ILE A 400 11.51 23.15 8.14
CA ILE A 400 11.54 22.88 6.68
C ILE A 400 10.93 21.51 6.39
N VAL A 401 11.25 20.48 7.18
CA VAL A 401 10.62 19.15 7.10
C VAL A 401 9.11 19.25 7.31
N PHE A 402 8.65 20.07 8.25
CA PHE A 402 7.23 20.33 8.47
C PHE A 402 6.57 20.94 7.24
N ALA A 403 7.17 21.99 6.64
CA ALA A 403 6.64 22.56 5.40
C ALA A 403 6.57 21.52 4.26
N LEU A 404 7.62 20.72 4.11
CA LEU A 404 7.68 19.65 3.12
C LEU A 404 6.59 18.59 3.33
N LYS A 405 6.41 18.09 4.56
CA LYS A 405 5.38 17.10 4.89
C LYS A 405 3.98 17.67 4.69
N VAL A 406 3.71 18.89 5.15
CA VAL A 406 2.41 19.55 4.92
C VAL A 406 2.14 19.66 3.42
N PHE A 407 3.13 20.09 2.65
CA PHE A 407 3.01 20.23 1.20
C PHE A 407 2.75 18.89 0.49
N LYS A 408 3.49 17.83 0.83
CA LYS A 408 3.36 16.49 0.23
C LYS A 408 2.04 15.80 0.62
N LEU A 409 1.63 15.92 1.88
CA LEU A 409 0.55 15.10 2.46
C LEU A 409 -0.82 15.78 2.46
N TYR A 410 -0.88 17.11 2.39
CA TYR A 410 -2.13 17.87 2.44
C TYR A 410 -2.30 18.76 1.19
N PRO A 411 -2.51 18.18 0.00
CA PRO A 411 -2.52 18.90 -1.28
C PRO A 411 -3.57 20.02 -1.35
N LYS A 412 -4.69 19.87 -0.63
CA LYS A 412 -5.74 20.91 -0.52
C LYS A 412 -5.24 22.23 0.11
N THR A 413 -4.12 22.20 0.83
CA THR A 413 -3.51 23.38 1.48
C THR A 413 -2.48 24.10 0.60
N GLN A 414 -2.02 23.48 -0.49
CA GLN A 414 -0.91 24.00 -1.31
C GLN A 414 -1.19 25.38 -1.89
N THR A 415 -2.42 25.63 -2.38
CA THR A 415 -2.82 26.92 -2.94
C THR A 415 -2.79 28.04 -1.89
N ILE A 416 -3.14 27.73 -0.64
CA ILE A 416 -3.15 28.67 0.48
C ILE A 416 -1.72 28.98 0.94
N LEU A 417 -0.85 27.96 0.96
CA LEU A 417 0.50 28.05 1.51
C LEU A 417 1.57 28.42 0.48
N SER A 418 1.28 28.38 -0.83
CA SER A 418 2.26 28.60 -1.92
C SER A 418 3.14 29.83 -1.71
N GLY A 419 2.55 30.99 -1.40
CA GLY A 419 3.31 32.22 -1.15
C GLY A 419 4.25 32.14 0.06
N LYS A 420 3.85 31.44 1.13
CA LYS A 420 4.70 31.21 2.32
C LYS A 420 5.80 30.20 2.02
N ILE A 421 5.49 29.13 1.28
CA ILE A 421 6.48 28.13 0.85
C ILE A 421 7.57 28.79 0.00
N MET A 422 7.23 29.67 -0.94
CA MET A 422 8.23 30.41 -1.71
C MET A 422 9.16 31.27 -0.82
N GLN A 423 8.63 31.90 0.23
CA GLN A 423 9.44 32.65 1.20
C GLN A 423 10.36 31.74 2.02
N ILE A 424 9.85 30.58 2.45
CA ILE A 424 10.62 29.57 3.19
C ILE A 424 11.77 29.05 2.32
N ILE A 425 11.52 28.77 1.03
CA ILE A 425 12.55 28.37 0.08
C ILE A 425 13.64 29.44 -0.03
N GLY A 426 13.26 30.72 -0.15
CA GLY A 426 14.22 31.82 -0.20
C GLY A 426 15.12 31.88 1.04
N LEU A 427 14.55 31.70 2.24
CA LEU A 427 15.30 31.71 3.50
C LEU A 427 16.19 30.46 3.66
N GLY A 428 15.68 29.28 3.34
CA GLY A 428 16.38 28.02 3.53
C GLY A 428 17.55 27.82 2.56
N LEU A 429 17.46 28.35 1.34
CA LEU A 429 18.58 28.33 0.38
C LEU A 429 19.72 29.29 0.76
N GLU A 430 19.49 30.24 1.66
CA GLU A 430 20.50 31.14 2.23
C GLU A 430 21.04 30.63 3.59
N ASP A 431 20.62 29.46 4.06
CA ASP A 431 21.08 28.89 5.33
C ASP A 431 22.58 28.55 5.28
N LYS A 432 23.24 28.62 6.45
CA LYS A 432 24.65 28.27 6.60
C LYS A 432 24.87 26.77 6.83
N CYS A 433 23.84 26.06 7.28
CA CYS A 433 23.87 24.63 7.51
C CYS A 433 23.54 23.88 6.22
N SER A 434 24.46 23.04 5.72
CA SER A 434 24.29 22.29 4.47
C SER A 434 23.01 21.45 4.49
N ARG A 435 22.73 20.80 5.63
CA ARG A 435 21.51 20.01 5.89
C ARG A 435 20.20 20.78 5.73
N ASN A 436 20.19 22.07 6.04
CA ASN A 436 19.01 22.91 5.83
C ASN A 436 18.86 23.32 4.37
N VAL A 437 19.97 23.64 3.69
CA VAL A 437 19.96 23.96 2.25
C VAL A 437 19.50 22.74 1.45
N SER A 438 20.04 21.56 1.74
CA SER A 438 19.67 20.29 1.10
C SER A 438 18.17 19.99 1.27
N LYS A 439 17.66 20.06 2.50
CA LYS A 439 16.22 19.87 2.75
C LYS A 439 15.34 20.93 2.09
N THR A 440 15.85 22.15 1.92
CA THR A 440 15.15 23.22 1.19
C THR A 440 15.15 22.97 -0.32
N CYS A 441 16.21 22.39 -0.87
CA CYS A 441 16.21 21.89 -2.25
C CYS A 441 15.14 20.81 -2.44
N GLU A 442 14.97 19.89 -1.49
CA GLU A 442 13.89 18.88 -1.55
C GLU A 442 12.49 19.53 -1.50
N LEU A 443 12.28 20.54 -0.64
CA LEU A 443 11.04 21.32 -0.63
C LEU A 443 10.81 22.01 -1.99
N SER A 444 11.87 22.55 -2.58
CA SER A 444 11.83 23.20 -3.89
C SER A 444 11.48 22.21 -5.00
N SER A 445 12.05 21.01 -4.98
CA SER A 445 11.80 19.96 -5.97
C SER A 445 10.35 19.47 -5.95
N CYS A 446 9.69 19.54 -4.78
CA CYS A 446 8.26 19.25 -4.64
C CYS A 446 7.36 20.42 -5.03
N PHE A 447 7.77 21.65 -4.72
CA PHE A 447 6.96 22.85 -4.94
C PHE A 447 6.96 23.31 -6.40
N ILE A 448 8.12 23.37 -7.05
CA ILE A 448 8.27 23.90 -8.41
C ILE A 448 7.35 23.19 -9.44
N PRO A 449 7.17 21.85 -9.42
CA PRO A 449 6.23 21.16 -10.30
C PRO A 449 4.78 21.61 -10.18
N THR A 450 4.37 22.20 -9.05
CA THR A 450 3.00 22.69 -8.84
C THR A 450 2.75 24.08 -9.41
N LEU A 451 3.82 24.83 -9.70
CA LEU A 451 3.71 26.17 -10.27
C LEU A 451 3.39 26.09 -11.77
N THR A 452 2.56 27.02 -12.21
CA THR A 452 2.43 27.35 -13.63
C THR A 452 3.72 28.02 -14.11
N LEU A 453 3.93 28.02 -15.43
CA LEU A 453 5.11 28.69 -15.98
C LEU A 453 5.08 30.21 -15.69
N GLU A 454 3.91 30.84 -15.71
CA GLU A 454 3.73 32.27 -15.43
C GLU A 454 4.13 32.62 -13.99
N GLU A 455 3.78 31.77 -13.02
CA GLU A 455 4.18 31.94 -11.61
C GLU A 455 5.68 31.72 -11.41
N LEU A 456 6.29 30.82 -12.18
CA LEU A 456 7.71 30.48 -12.08
C LEU A 456 8.62 31.51 -12.78
N GLU A 457 8.15 32.15 -13.85
CA GLU A 457 8.94 33.03 -14.73
C GLU A 457 9.80 34.08 -14.01
N PRO A 458 9.30 34.79 -12.96
CA PRO A 458 10.10 35.76 -12.21
C PRO A 458 11.31 35.16 -11.49
N TYR A 459 11.25 33.87 -11.16
CA TYR A 459 12.21 33.18 -10.31
C TYR A 459 13.19 32.31 -11.09
N ILE A 460 12.94 32.01 -12.37
CA ILE A 460 13.80 31.11 -13.18
C ILE A 460 15.28 31.51 -13.11
N SER A 461 15.58 32.78 -13.39
CA SER A 461 16.97 33.28 -13.39
C SER A 461 17.63 33.18 -12.01
N ILE A 462 16.84 33.36 -10.94
CA ILE A 462 17.30 33.26 -9.56
C ILE A 462 17.60 31.80 -9.23
N PHE A 463 16.71 30.87 -9.55
CA PHE A 463 16.92 29.44 -9.30
C PHE A 463 18.12 28.89 -10.05
N PHE A 464 18.34 29.28 -11.32
CA PHE A 464 19.56 28.93 -12.03
C PHE A 464 20.80 29.46 -11.31
N ARG A 465 20.78 30.72 -10.86
CA ARG A 465 21.92 31.32 -10.13
C ARG A 465 22.19 30.63 -8.78
N VAL A 466 21.15 30.20 -8.07
CA VAL A 466 21.27 29.61 -6.72
C VAL A 466 21.59 28.12 -6.76
N PHE A 467 20.95 27.33 -7.61
CA PHE A 467 21.18 25.88 -7.65
C PHE A 467 22.46 25.50 -8.39
N THR A 468 22.87 26.24 -9.42
CA THR A 468 24.04 25.85 -10.25
C THR A 468 25.34 25.67 -9.43
N PRO A 469 25.70 26.57 -8.49
CA PRO A 469 26.87 26.37 -7.64
C PRO A 469 26.76 25.16 -6.70
N LEU A 470 25.55 24.83 -6.24
CA LEU A 470 25.28 23.73 -5.30
C LEU A 470 25.49 22.35 -5.95
N ILE A 471 25.37 22.24 -7.27
CA ILE A 471 25.60 20.99 -8.01
C ILE A 471 27.07 20.52 -7.92
N THR A 472 28.01 21.45 -7.73
CA THR A 472 29.45 21.14 -7.70
C THR A 472 30.03 21.06 -6.30
N THR A 473 29.19 20.98 -5.26
CA THR A 473 29.65 20.81 -3.88
C THR A 473 30.21 19.41 -3.66
N THR A 474 31.01 19.24 -2.60
CA THR A 474 31.49 17.93 -2.16
C THR A 474 30.45 17.15 -1.36
N ASP A 475 29.44 17.84 -0.81
CA ASP A 475 28.27 17.21 -0.17
C ASP A 475 27.39 16.59 -1.27
N SER A 476 27.37 15.26 -1.34
CA SER A 476 26.65 14.47 -2.34
C SER A 476 25.14 14.63 -2.20
N SER A 477 24.62 14.65 -0.97
CA SER A 477 23.19 14.81 -0.67
C SER A 477 22.69 16.18 -1.13
N LEU A 478 23.41 17.26 -0.80
CA LEU A 478 23.08 18.61 -1.25
C LEU A 478 23.15 18.73 -2.78
N SER A 479 24.21 18.18 -3.39
CA SER A 479 24.38 18.20 -4.85
C SER A 479 23.23 17.49 -5.56
N ALA A 480 22.84 16.30 -5.07
CA ALA A 480 21.73 15.52 -5.58
C ALA A 480 20.40 16.28 -5.50
N GLU A 481 20.06 16.86 -4.36
CA GLU A 481 18.81 17.61 -4.22
C GLU A 481 18.81 18.89 -5.07
N ALA A 482 19.94 19.60 -5.19
CA ALA A 482 20.06 20.75 -6.07
C ALA A 482 19.87 20.39 -7.55
N LEU A 483 20.43 19.26 -8.00
CA LEU A 483 20.20 18.70 -9.34
C LEU A 483 18.70 18.42 -9.57
N CYS A 484 18.02 17.85 -8.58
CA CYS A 484 16.59 17.58 -8.66
C CYS A 484 15.74 18.85 -8.76
N SER A 485 16.00 19.84 -7.89
CA SER A 485 15.28 21.13 -7.93
C SER A 485 15.47 21.81 -9.28
N LEU A 486 16.70 21.86 -9.78
CA LEU A 486 16.99 22.51 -11.06
C LEU A 486 16.39 21.74 -12.25
N SER A 487 16.38 20.40 -12.20
CA SER A 487 15.69 19.56 -13.19
C SER A 487 14.20 19.89 -13.27
N ASN A 488 13.55 20.15 -12.13
CA ASN A 488 12.14 20.56 -12.08
C ASN A 488 11.91 21.98 -12.61
N VAL A 489 12.87 22.91 -12.46
CA VAL A 489 12.81 24.21 -13.15
C VAL A 489 12.89 24.00 -14.67
N ILE A 490 13.85 23.19 -15.12
CA ILE A 490 14.08 22.91 -16.54
C ILE A 490 12.84 22.25 -17.17
N SER A 491 12.22 21.29 -16.48
CA SER A 491 11.05 20.56 -16.99
C SER A 491 9.85 21.48 -17.27
N LYS A 492 9.76 22.64 -16.62
CA LYS A 492 8.71 23.65 -16.83
C LYS A 492 9.00 24.64 -17.96
N LEU A 493 10.25 24.77 -18.42
CA LEU A 493 10.62 25.72 -19.47
C LEU A 493 9.90 25.42 -20.80
N LYS A 494 9.68 26.48 -21.60
CA LYS A 494 9.17 26.35 -22.98
C LYS A 494 10.20 25.65 -23.85
N LYS A 495 9.75 24.82 -24.79
CA LYS A 495 10.60 24.22 -25.81
C LYS A 495 11.27 25.32 -26.66
N GLY A 496 12.57 25.20 -26.90
CA GLY A 496 13.39 26.20 -27.59
C GLY A 496 14.10 27.21 -26.66
N SER A 497 13.99 27.07 -25.34
CA SER A 497 14.65 27.95 -24.37
C SER A 497 16.16 27.64 -24.26
N ASN A 498 16.99 28.25 -25.11
CA ASN A 498 18.41 27.89 -25.20
C ASN A 498 19.34 28.67 -24.24
N THR A 499 18.87 29.76 -23.64
CA THR A 499 19.71 30.76 -22.94
C THR A 499 20.61 30.18 -21.84
N TYR A 500 20.08 29.27 -21.02
CA TYR A 500 20.78 28.75 -19.84
C TYR A 500 21.65 27.51 -20.13
N PHE A 501 21.39 26.79 -21.22
CA PHE A 501 21.99 25.48 -21.45
C PHE A 501 23.40 25.53 -22.04
N VAL A 502 23.77 26.64 -22.68
CA VAL A 502 25.11 26.82 -23.26
C VAL A 502 26.20 26.76 -22.19
N GLU A 503 25.94 27.35 -21.01
CA GLU A 503 26.88 27.40 -19.89
C GLU A 503 26.82 26.14 -19.01
N ILE A 504 25.63 25.56 -18.85
CA ILE A 504 25.41 24.43 -17.93
C ILE A 504 25.84 23.09 -18.53
N LEU A 505 25.58 22.83 -19.82
CA LEU A 505 25.90 21.54 -20.44
C LEU A 505 27.38 21.12 -20.31
N PRO A 506 28.37 22.01 -20.52
CA PRO A 506 29.78 21.69 -20.29
C PRO A 506 30.09 21.31 -18.83
N MET A 507 29.44 21.96 -17.87
CA MET A 507 29.60 21.66 -16.44
C MET A 507 29.04 20.27 -16.11
N LEU A 508 27.85 19.93 -16.60
CA LEU A 508 27.26 18.60 -16.39
C LEU A 508 28.06 17.50 -17.08
N GLU A 509 28.55 17.76 -18.29
CA GLU A 509 29.42 16.82 -18.99
C GLU A 509 30.71 16.57 -18.21
N LYS A 510 31.28 17.61 -17.60
CA LYS A 510 32.44 17.49 -16.73
C LYS A 510 32.12 16.63 -15.50
N VAL A 511 31.00 16.90 -14.81
CA VAL A 511 30.53 16.11 -13.66
C VAL A 511 30.39 14.63 -14.04
N ILE A 512 29.71 14.31 -15.14
CA ILE A 512 29.55 12.91 -15.60
C ILE A 512 30.90 12.22 -15.86
N ASN A 513 31.91 12.95 -16.34
CA ASN A 513 33.22 12.37 -16.66
C ASN A 513 34.15 12.23 -15.47
N GLU A 514 33.99 13.06 -14.43
CA GLU A 514 34.89 13.16 -13.29
C GLU A 514 34.37 12.46 -12.03
N LEU A 515 33.06 12.19 -11.94
CA LEU A 515 32.49 11.41 -10.84
C LEU A 515 33.08 10.00 -10.82
N SER A 516 33.58 9.58 -9.65
CA SER A 516 34.01 8.20 -9.41
C SER A 516 32.82 7.24 -9.48
N ASP A 517 33.14 5.94 -9.53
CA ASP A 517 32.14 4.86 -9.46
C ASP A 517 31.89 4.41 -8.00
N ASP A 518 32.15 5.30 -7.03
CA ASP A 518 31.85 5.09 -5.62
C ASP A 518 30.33 5.21 -5.36
N GLU A 519 29.81 4.34 -4.51
CA GLU A 519 28.37 4.18 -4.27
C GLU A 519 27.71 5.47 -3.74
N ASP A 520 28.39 6.22 -2.87
CA ASP A 520 27.92 7.50 -2.30
C ASP A 520 27.63 8.58 -3.35
N LEU A 521 28.15 8.42 -4.58
CA LEU A 521 27.98 9.35 -5.69
C LEU A 521 26.98 8.87 -6.75
N TYR A 522 26.37 7.70 -6.56
CA TYR A 522 25.41 7.13 -7.51
C TYR A 522 24.20 8.03 -7.70
N ASP A 523 23.65 8.60 -6.62
CA ASP A 523 22.49 9.50 -6.73
C ASP A 523 22.82 10.77 -7.53
N VAL A 524 23.99 11.37 -7.26
CA VAL A 524 24.49 12.54 -8.01
C VAL A 524 24.68 12.19 -9.49
N LYS A 525 25.28 11.04 -9.79
CA LYS A 525 25.50 10.56 -11.17
C LYS A 525 24.18 10.36 -11.90
N GLY A 526 23.23 9.66 -11.28
CA GLY A 526 21.89 9.41 -11.81
C GLY A 526 21.12 10.70 -12.10
N ARG A 527 21.04 11.61 -11.13
CA ARG A 527 20.33 12.90 -11.27
C ARG A 527 21.01 13.84 -12.27
N THR A 528 22.33 13.77 -12.41
CA THR A 528 23.05 14.55 -13.44
C THR A 528 22.63 14.10 -14.83
N ILE A 529 22.61 12.79 -15.09
CA ILE A 529 22.15 12.23 -16.38
C ILE A 529 20.68 12.59 -16.60
N GLU A 530 19.85 12.49 -15.55
CA GLU A 530 18.44 12.86 -15.61
C GLU A 530 18.25 14.32 -16.03
N MET A 531 18.98 15.25 -15.41
CA MET A 531 18.88 16.66 -15.73
C MET A 531 19.25 16.95 -17.18
N VAL A 532 20.33 16.35 -17.71
CA VAL A 532 20.70 16.51 -19.13
C VAL A 532 19.58 16.02 -20.04
N SER A 533 18.91 14.91 -19.70
CA SER A 533 17.80 14.42 -20.50
C SER A 533 16.58 15.35 -20.48
N PHE A 534 16.33 16.09 -19.38
CA PHE A 534 15.33 17.17 -19.38
C PHE A 534 15.75 18.30 -20.34
N ILE A 535 17.04 18.66 -20.40
CA ILE A 535 17.56 19.65 -21.35
C ILE A 535 17.32 19.19 -22.80
N VAL A 536 17.46 17.90 -23.12
CA VAL A 536 17.12 17.35 -24.44
C VAL A 536 15.67 17.67 -24.82
N THR A 537 14.73 17.57 -23.87
CA THR A 537 13.31 17.87 -24.12
C THR A 537 13.04 19.35 -24.43
N LYS A 538 13.92 20.25 -23.97
CA LYS A 538 13.76 21.71 -24.06
C LYS A 538 14.58 22.38 -25.15
N THR A 539 15.55 21.69 -25.73
CA THR A 539 16.46 22.23 -26.75
C THR A 539 16.03 21.86 -28.17
N GLN A 540 16.63 22.52 -29.16
CA GLN A 540 16.46 22.21 -30.59
C GLN A 540 17.80 22.39 -31.33
N GLY A 541 17.88 21.91 -32.57
CA GLY A 541 19.05 22.09 -33.43
C GLY A 541 20.31 21.44 -32.84
N ASP A 542 21.43 22.17 -32.86
CA ASP A 542 22.73 21.65 -32.43
C ASP A 542 22.83 21.43 -30.91
N LEU A 543 22.11 22.24 -30.11
CA LEU A 543 22.07 22.05 -28.65
C LEU A 543 21.38 20.74 -28.27
N LEU A 544 20.32 20.35 -29.00
CA LEU A 544 19.65 19.07 -28.79
C LEU A 544 20.61 17.91 -29.07
N LYS A 545 21.34 17.96 -30.19
CA LYS A 545 22.32 16.92 -30.54
C LYS A 545 23.39 16.80 -29.46
N LYS A 546 23.96 17.92 -29.01
CA LYS A 546 24.97 17.94 -27.95
C LYS A 546 24.43 17.38 -26.63
N ALA A 547 23.25 17.81 -26.19
CA ALA A 547 22.63 17.30 -24.96
C ALA A 547 22.33 15.79 -25.07
N PHE A 548 21.88 15.33 -26.24
CA PHE A 548 21.63 13.91 -26.51
C PHE A 548 22.92 13.09 -26.44
N GLU A 549 23.99 13.54 -27.06
CA GLU A 549 25.32 12.89 -27.01
C GLU A 549 25.85 12.78 -25.57
N ILE A 550 25.74 13.86 -24.78
CA ILE A 550 26.13 13.86 -23.36
C ILE A 550 25.27 12.85 -22.57
N THR A 551 23.95 12.83 -22.80
CA THR A 551 23.05 11.90 -22.12
C THR A 551 23.41 10.45 -22.44
N MET A 552 23.64 10.13 -23.72
CA MET A 552 24.04 8.78 -24.13
C MET A 552 25.40 8.37 -23.56
N LYS A 553 26.35 9.31 -23.43
CA LYS A 553 27.62 9.06 -22.74
C LYS A 553 27.41 8.72 -21.27
N GLY A 554 26.52 9.43 -20.59
CA GLY A 554 26.11 9.15 -19.21
C GLY A 554 25.53 7.75 -19.06
N ILE A 555 24.55 7.39 -19.89
CA ILE A 555 23.96 6.03 -19.92
C ILE A 555 25.05 4.96 -20.12
N ASN A 556 25.94 5.17 -21.09
CA ASN A 556 27.01 4.22 -21.37
C ASN A 556 27.96 4.05 -20.18
N SER A 557 28.23 5.12 -19.43
CA SER A 557 29.08 5.04 -18.24
C SER A 557 28.48 4.13 -17.16
N VAL A 558 27.17 4.21 -16.94
CA VAL A 558 26.46 3.35 -15.97
C VAL A 558 26.40 1.90 -16.47
N LEU A 559 26.05 1.69 -17.74
CA LEU A 559 25.97 0.33 -18.31
C LEU A 559 27.34 -0.37 -18.41
N ALA A 560 28.45 0.37 -18.37
CA ALA A 560 29.81 -0.16 -18.39
C ALA A 560 30.36 -0.52 -17.00
N MET A 561 29.68 -0.13 -15.91
CA MET A 561 30.06 -0.51 -14.55
C MET A 561 30.03 -2.03 -14.38
N LYS A 562 31.04 -2.57 -13.68
CA LYS A 562 31.14 -4.00 -13.38
C LYS A 562 30.48 -4.28 -12.02
N ASP A 563 29.89 -5.46 -11.90
CA ASP A 563 29.39 -6.01 -10.64
C ASP A 563 28.30 -5.15 -9.96
N LEU A 564 27.61 -4.28 -10.70
CA LEU A 564 26.48 -3.53 -10.18
C LEU A 564 25.23 -4.43 -10.12
N GLU A 565 24.69 -4.58 -8.92
CA GLU A 565 23.54 -5.45 -8.66
C GLU A 565 22.30 -5.01 -9.47
N PRO A 566 21.43 -5.95 -9.88
CA PRO A 566 20.28 -5.63 -10.72
C PRO A 566 19.33 -4.62 -10.09
N ASP A 567 19.15 -4.61 -8.76
CA ASP A 567 18.24 -3.71 -8.04
C ASP A 567 18.83 -2.31 -7.78
N ASN A 568 20.09 -2.05 -8.15
CA ASN A 568 20.70 -0.74 -7.91
C ASN A 568 19.95 0.42 -8.61
N LEU A 569 19.75 1.52 -7.87
CA LEU A 569 18.98 2.71 -8.29
C LEU A 569 19.53 3.40 -9.55
N LEU A 570 20.81 3.27 -9.87
CA LEU A 570 21.41 3.86 -11.08
C LEU A 570 20.73 3.37 -12.36
N TYR A 571 20.32 2.10 -12.41
CA TYR A 571 19.59 1.58 -13.55
C TYR A 571 18.19 2.17 -13.66
N GLY A 572 17.54 2.49 -12.54
CA GLY A 572 16.27 3.23 -12.52
C GLY A 572 16.39 4.61 -13.15
N TYR A 573 17.51 5.32 -12.90
CA TYR A 573 17.81 6.59 -13.58
C TYR A 573 18.00 6.39 -15.09
N VAL A 574 18.75 5.37 -15.52
CA VAL A 574 18.95 5.04 -16.95
C VAL A 574 17.62 4.74 -17.63
N GLU A 575 16.75 3.95 -16.97
CA GLU A 575 15.41 3.60 -17.43
C GLU A 575 14.55 4.86 -17.65
N SER A 576 14.42 5.71 -16.63
CA SER A 576 13.66 6.97 -16.69
C SER A 576 14.17 7.89 -17.82
N VAL A 577 15.49 8.05 -17.91
CA VAL A 577 16.15 8.84 -18.95
C VAL A 577 15.86 8.29 -20.34
N PHE A 578 16.01 6.98 -20.53
CA PHE A 578 15.83 6.36 -21.84
C PHE A 578 14.38 6.44 -22.31
N SER A 579 13.41 6.26 -21.42
CA SER A 579 11.98 6.50 -21.70
C SER A 579 11.74 7.92 -22.21
N ARG A 580 12.27 8.92 -21.52
CA ARG A 580 12.15 10.34 -21.89
C ARG A 580 12.81 10.64 -23.26
N LEU A 581 13.95 10.01 -23.55
CA LEU A 581 14.58 10.14 -24.87
C LEU A 581 13.77 9.47 -25.97
N ALA A 582 13.17 8.30 -25.71
CA ALA A 582 12.28 7.63 -26.64
C ALA A 582 11.06 8.50 -26.97
N GLU A 583 10.49 9.17 -25.96
CA GLU A 583 9.38 10.11 -26.14
C GLU A 583 9.76 11.27 -27.07
N VAL A 584 10.91 11.92 -26.84
CA VAL A 584 11.28 13.16 -27.55
C VAL A 584 11.91 12.91 -28.92
N THR A 585 12.74 11.87 -29.04
CA THR A 585 13.55 11.62 -30.24
C THR A 585 12.95 10.55 -31.16
N LYS A 586 11.94 9.80 -30.68
CA LYS A 586 11.21 8.77 -31.42
C LYS A 586 12.17 7.81 -32.13
N GLU A 587 12.11 7.71 -33.46
CA GLU A 587 12.90 6.77 -34.27
C GLU A 587 14.42 6.90 -34.10
N ASN A 588 14.91 8.09 -33.70
CA ASN A 588 16.35 8.34 -33.56
C ASN A 588 17.00 7.57 -32.40
N ILE A 589 16.22 7.09 -31.41
CA ILE A 589 16.75 6.29 -30.30
C ILE A 589 16.91 4.80 -30.67
N LEU A 590 16.31 4.34 -31.77
CA LEU A 590 16.27 2.91 -32.13
C LEU A 590 17.63 2.22 -32.15
N PRO A 591 18.74 2.84 -32.63
CA PRO A 591 20.06 2.22 -32.60
C PRO A 591 20.56 1.86 -31.19
N TYR A 592 20.02 2.51 -30.15
CA TYR A 592 20.42 2.32 -28.76
C TYR A 592 19.52 1.34 -27.98
N VAL A 593 18.36 0.97 -28.52
CA VAL A 593 17.44 0.01 -27.87
C VAL A 593 18.10 -1.35 -27.58
N PRO A 594 18.88 -1.96 -28.51
CA PRO A 594 19.56 -3.23 -28.24
C PRO A 594 20.56 -3.20 -27.08
N MET A 595 21.04 -2.01 -26.71
CA MET A 595 21.99 -1.81 -25.62
C MET A 595 21.27 -1.72 -24.26
N VAL A 596 20.19 -0.95 -24.17
CA VAL A 596 19.51 -0.66 -22.90
C VAL A 596 18.47 -1.73 -22.55
N LEU A 597 17.69 -2.19 -23.54
CA LEU A 597 16.58 -3.11 -23.30
C LEU A 597 16.99 -4.41 -22.59
N PRO A 598 18.12 -5.07 -22.89
CA PRO A 598 18.53 -6.26 -22.16
C PRO A 598 18.64 -6.04 -20.65
N LYS A 599 19.13 -4.86 -20.21
CA LYS A 599 19.28 -4.55 -18.79
C LYS A 599 17.94 -4.26 -18.12
N ILE A 600 17.03 -3.57 -18.81
CA ILE A 600 15.64 -3.40 -18.33
C ILE A 600 14.98 -4.77 -18.12
N LEU A 601 15.13 -5.69 -19.09
CA LEU A 601 14.55 -7.04 -18.99
C LEU A 601 15.18 -7.89 -17.87
N GLU A 602 16.47 -7.71 -17.58
CA GLU A 602 17.14 -8.33 -16.44
C GLU A 602 16.51 -7.88 -15.12
N ARG A 603 16.29 -6.57 -14.96
CA ARG A 603 15.66 -5.96 -13.78
C ARG A 603 14.21 -6.35 -13.61
N VAL A 604 13.44 -6.36 -14.70
CA VAL A 604 12.07 -6.89 -14.69
C VAL A 604 12.05 -8.36 -14.24
N ASN A 605 13.10 -9.14 -14.49
CA ASN A 605 13.19 -10.56 -14.12
C ASN A 605 13.92 -10.85 -12.78
N MET A 606 14.35 -9.84 -12.03
CA MET A 606 15.13 -10.06 -10.80
C MET A 606 14.31 -10.72 -9.67
N ASN A 607 15.00 -11.46 -8.79
CA ASN A 607 14.37 -12.11 -7.63
C ASN A 607 14.34 -11.14 -6.45
N ILE A 608 13.17 -10.93 -5.86
CA ILE A 608 12.97 -10.02 -4.73
C ILE A 608 12.64 -10.75 -3.42
N VAL A 609 12.55 -12.09 -3.44
CA VAL A 609 12.19 -12.90 -2.27
C VAL A 609 13.46 -13.23 -1.48
N SER A 610 13.44 -12.92 -0.19
CA SER A 610 14.45 -13.26 0.80
C SER A 610 14.13 -14.57 1.52
N ASN A 611 15.17 -15.32 1.88
CA ASN A 611 15.04 -16.51 2.73
C ASN A 611 14.92 -16.16 4.22
N TYR A 612 15.17 -14.91 4.60
CA TYR A 612 15.22 -14.44 5.99
C TYR A 612 14.43 -13.13 6.12
N GLN A 613 13.98 -12.86 7.34
CA GLN A 613 13.34 -11.60 7.68
C GLN A 613 14.42 -10.62 8.16
N TYR A 614 14.56 -9.51 7.44
CA TYR A 614 15.43 -8.38 7.75
C TYR A 614 14.58 -7.11 7.89
N PHE A 615 15.15 -6.04 8.44
CA PHE A 615 14.50 -4.72 8.52
C PHE A 615 14.07 -4.18 7.14
N GLU A 616 14.87 -4.42 6.10
CA GLU A 616 14.62 -4.02 4.71
C GLU A 616 13.58 -4.90 3.98
N THR A 617 13.10 -5.96 4.64
CA THR A 617 12.12 -6.87 4.07
C THR A 617 10.74 -6.67 4.69
N THR A 618 9.71 -6.74 3.86
CA THR A 618 8.34 -6.85 4.33
C THR A 618 7.86 -8.29 4.20
N THR A 619 7.06 -8.74 5.17
CA THR A 619 6.37 -10.02 5.07
C THR A 619 5.14 -9.87 4.19
N VAL A 620 5.07 -10.64 3.12
CA VAL A 620 3.93 -10.70 2.20
C VAL A 620 3.23 -12.02 2.36
N GLN A 621 1.95 -11.96 2.71
CA GLN A 621 1.08 -13.13 2.76
C GLN A 621 0.28 -13.24 1.45
N PHE A 622 0.38 -14.39 0.80
CA PHE A 622 -0.41 -14.71 -0.39
C PHE A 622 -1.09 -16.08 -0.21
N GLY A 623 -2.36 -16.05 0.19
CA GLY A 623 -3.05 -17.26 0.66
C GLY A 623 -2.40 -17.77 1.95
N ASP A 624 -2.01 -19.05 1.95
CA ASP A 624 -1.33 -19.69 3.09
C ASP A 624 0.21 -19.54 3.03
N GLU A 625 0.76 -18.96 1.96
CA GLU A 625 2.20 -18.76 1.79
C GLU A 625 2.63 -17.41 2.38
N ILE A 626 3.68 -17.44 3.20
CA ILE A 626 4.33 -16.26 3.77
C ILE A 626 5.72 -16.13 3.15
N MET A 627 6.02 -14.97 2.58
CA MET A 627 7.31 -14.67 1.93
C MET A 627 7.89 -13.39 2.52
N ASN A 628 9.21 -13.35 2.71
CA ASN A 628 9.91 -12.10 3.02
C ASN A 628 10.39 -11.47 1.72
N VAL A 629 10.14 -10.18 1.52
CA VAL A 629 10.35 -9.50 0.24
C VAL A 629 11.13 -8.22 0.47
N TYR A 630 12.25 -8.06 -0.24
CA TYR A 630 13.04 -6.82 -0.22
C TYR A 630 12.20 -5.68 -0.79
N ILE A 631 11.96 -4.64 0.02
CA ILE A 631 11.03 -3.56 -0.32
C ILE A 631 11.54 -2.79 -1.54
N GLU A 632 12.80 -2.32 -1.50
CA GLU A 632 13.39 -1.49 -2.55
C GLU A 632 13.51 -2.25 -3.88
N ALA A 633 14.01 -3.50 -3.85
CA ALA A 633 14.06 -4.34 -5.04
C ALA A 633 12.67 -4.57 -5.65
N ALA A 634 11.62 -4.72 -4.82
CA ALA A 634 10.25 -4.83 -5.34
C ALA A 634 9.82 -3.57 -6.11
N GLU A 635 10.21 -2.38 -5.64
CA GLU A 635 9.91 -1.10 -6.30
C GLU A 635 10.68 -0.93 -7.60
N GLU A 636 11.98 -1.25 -7.59
CA GLU A 636 12.82 -1.16 -8.78
C GLU A 636 12.38 -2.12 -9.90
N LYS A 637 11.86 -3.30 -9.54
CA LYS A 637 11.26 -4.24 -10.51
C LYS A 637 10.04 -3.64 -11.19
N VAL A 638 9.22 -2.90 -10.44
CA VAL A 638 8.02 -2.20 -10.95
C VAL A 638 8.44 -1.02 -11.84
N ASN A 639 9.44 -0.24 -11.41
CA ASN A 639 9.97 0.89 -12.17
C ASN A 639 10.54 0.45 -13.53
N ALA A 640 11.32 -0.62 -13.56
CA ALA A 640 11.85 -1.19 -14.80
C ALA A 640 10.74 -1.62 -15.77
N MET A 641 9.68 -2.23 -15.23
CA MET A 641 8.53 -2.66 -16.03
C MET A 641 7.70 -1.49 -16.55
N LYS A 642 7.58 -0.41 -15.76
CA LYS A 642 6.96 0.84 -16.20
C LYS A 642 7.75 1.46 -17.36
N ALA A 643 9.08 1.58 -17.23
CA ALA A 643 9.93 2.09 -18.30
C ALA A 643 9.81 1.24 -19.58
N LEU A 644 9.76 -0.09 -19.45
CA LEU A 644 9.51 -0.99 -20.58
C LEU A 644 8.18 -0.68 -21.29
N ALA A 645 7.12 -0.47 -20.52
CA ALA A 645 5.80 -0.14 -21.04
C ALA A 645 5.80 1.24 -21.75
N ASP A 646 6.44 2.24 -21.16
CA ASP A 646 6.54 3.61 -21.70
C ASP A 646 7.33 3.61 -23.02
N ILE A 647 8.49 2.95 -23.07
CA ILE A 647 9.30 2.79 -24.29
C ILE A 647 8.50 2.12 -25.40
N ALA A 648 7.73 1.07 -25.09
CA ALA A 648 6.89 0.38 -26.06
C ALA A 648 5.79 1.28 -26.64
N VAL A 649 5.16 2.12 -25.81
CA VAL A 649 4.15 3.09 -26.24
C VAL A 649 4.77 4.18 -27.11
N ASP A 650 5.93 4.71 -26.73
CA ASP A 650 6.56 5.84 -27.42
C ASP A 650 7.15 5.47 -28.78
N LEU A 651 7.78 4.30 -28.86
CA LEU A 651 8.34 3.78 -30.11
C LEU A 651 7.28 3.15 -31.01
N LYS A 652 6.06 2.90 -30.50
CA LYS A 652 4.93 2.36 -31.26
C LYS A 652 5.39 1.14 -32.10
N GLY A 653 5.00 1.09 -33.37
CA GLY A 653 5.33 -0.01 -34.26
C GLY A 653 6.83 -0.31 -34.46
N PHE A 654 7.74 0.61 -34.13
CA PHE A 654 9.17 0.34 -34.18
C PHE A 654 9.65 -0.62 -33.08
N PHE A 655 8.85 -0.81 -32.02
CA PHE A 655 9.18 -1.71 -30.92
C PHE A 655 8.78 -3.17 -31.17
N VAL A 656 8.01 -3.45 -32.24
CA VAL A 656 7.53 -4.81 -32.61
C VAL A 656 8.60 -5.90 -32.53
N PRO A 657 9.86 -5.71 -32.98
CA PRO A 657 10.88 -6.76 -32.93
C PRO A 657 11.18 -7.27 -31.52
N TYR A 658 10.94 -6.45 -30.49
CA TYR A 658 11.29 -6.73 -29.10
C TYR A 658 10.13 -7.30 -28.29
N VAL A 659 8.88 -7.05 -28.72
CA VAL A 659 7.65 -7.46 -28.03
C VAL A 659 7.63 -8.96 -27.67
N PRO A 660 8.02 -9.91 -28.54
CA PRO A 660 7.99 -11.34 -28.19
C PRO A 660 8.85 -11.69 -26.97
N LYS A 661 10.05 -11.12 -26.86
CA LYS A 661 10.96 -11.33 -25.72
C LYS A 661 10.41 -10.68 -24.45
N CYS A 662 9.76 -9.52 -24.59
CA CYS A 662 9.14 -8.83 -23.46
C CYS A 662 7.99 -9.66 -22.86
N PHE A 663 7.09 -10.22 -23.70
CA PHE A 663 5.99 -11.05 -23.23
C PHE A 663 6.45 -12.31 -22.50
N GLN A 664 7.55 -12.95 -22.94
CA GLN A 664 8.11 -14.12 -22.25
C GLN A 664 8.46 -13.84 -20.78
N ILE A 665 8.82 -12.60 -20.45
CA ILE A 665 9.21 -12.19 -19.09
C ILE A 665 8.01 -11.59 -18.34
N VAL A 666 7.20 -10.75 -19.01
CA VAL A 666 6.13 -9.98 -18.35
C VAL A 666 4.90 -10.83 -18.02
N ILE A 667 4.46 -11.74 -18.89
CA ILE A 667 3.22 -12.52 -18.68
C ILE A 667 3.27 -13.36 -17.39
N PRO A 668 4.37 -14.08 -17.06
CA PRO A 668 4.47 -14.80 -15.79
C PRO A 668 4.31 -13.92 -14.55
N LEU A 669 4.59 -12.62 -14.66
CA LEU A 669 4.53 -11.70 -13.53
C LEU A 669 3.11 -11.26 -13.17
N ILE A 670 2.11 -11.53 -14.02
CA ILE A 670 0.68 -11.27 -13.73
C ILE A 670 0.23 -12.02 -12.47
N GLY A 671 0.79 -13.21 -12.23
CA GLY A 671 0.53 -14.03 -11.03
C GLY A 671 1.66 -14.01 -10.00
N TYR A 672 2.53 -13.00 -10.02
CA TYR A 672 3.69 -12.96 -9.13
C TYR A 672 3.27 -12.76 -7.67
N LYS A 673 3.44 -13.81 -6.84
CA LYS A 673 2.89 -13.83 -5.47
C LYS A 673 3.52 -12.80 -4.53
N ALA A 674 4.83 -12.55 -4.68
CA ALA A 674 5.63 -11.76 -3.74
C ALA A 674 5.35 -10.25 -3.78
N SER A 675 4.64 -9.71 -4.77
CA SER A 675 4.30 -8.28 -4.77
C SER A 675 3.05 -7.98 -5.59
N PHE A 676 2.04 -7.38 -4.95
CA PHE A 676 0.83 -6.92 -5.62
C PHE A 676 1.12 -5.79 -6.63
N LYS A 677 2.11 -4.91 -6.34
CA LYS A 677 2.54 -3.83 -7.25
C LYS A 677 3.07 -4.41 -8.56
N VAL A 678 3.83 -5.52 -8.50
CA VAL A 678 4.35 -6.23 -9.67
C VAL A 678 3.20 -6.81 -10.51
N ARG A 679 2.20 -7.45 -9.87
CA ARG A 679 1.03 -8.00 -10.59
C ARG A 679 0.27 -6.90 -11.35
N ASN A 680 0.03 -5.75 -10.71
CA ASN A 680 -0.64 -4.61 -11.33
C ASN A 680 0.14 -4.06 -12.53
N MET A 681 1.44 -3.84 -12.36
CA MET A 681 2.27 -3.30 -13.44
C MET A 681 2.41 -4.31 -14.60
N ALA A 682 2.43 -5.62 -14.32
CA ALA A 682 2.52 -6.66 -15.35
C ALA A 682 1.31 -6.65 -16.29
N VAL A 683 0.11 -6.41 -15.76
CA VAL A 683 -1.10 -6.23 -16.57
C VAL A 683 -1.00 -4.99 -17.46
N ARG A 684 -0.65 -3.84 -16.89
CA ARG A 684 -0.51 -2.58 -17.64
C ARG A 684 0.55 -2.68 -18.73
N CYS A 685 1.70 -3.26 -18.40
CA CYS A 685 2.79 -3.47 -19.36
C CYS A 685 2.35 -4.41 -20.49
N SER A 686 1.62 -5.49 -20.17
CA SER A 686 1.11 -6.43 -21.18
C SER A 686 0.16 -5.75 -22.17
N VAL A 687 -0.75 -4.91 -21.67
CA VAL A 687 -1.67 -4.11 -22.49
C VAL A 687 -0.89 -3.14 -23.40
N ASN A 688 0.09 -2.42 -22.87
CA ASN A 688 0.89 -1.46 -23.65
C ASN A 688 1.74 -2.15 -24.73
N LEU A 689 2.30 -3.32 -24.43
CA LEU A 689 3.01 -4.15 -25.41
C LEU A 689 2.07 -4.62 -26.53
N LEU A 690 0.84 -5.02 -26.21
CA LEU A 690 -0.17 -5.40 -27.22
C LEU A 690 -0.52 -4.22 -28.13
N ILE A 691 -0.75 -3.03 -27.57
CA ILE A 691 -1.04 -1.81 -28.33
C ILE A 691 0.11 -1.51 -29.31
N SER A 692 1.35 -1.53 -28.80
CA SER A 692 2.55 -1.30 -29.61
C SER A 692 2.67 -2.30 -30.76
N TYR A 693 2.40 -3.57 -30.47
CA TYR A 693 2.44 -4.65 -31.45
C TYR A 693 1.37 -4.52 -32.54
N ILE A 694 0.12 -4.28 -32.16
CA ILE A 694 -1.00 -4.09 -33.10
C ILE A 694 -0.73 -2.90 -34.01
N ASN A 695 -0.32 -1.75 -33.44
CA ASN A 695 0.00 -0.55 -34.22
C ASN A 695 1.11 -0.79 -35.26
N GLY A 696 2.12 -1.59 -34.92
CA GLY A 696 3.19 -1.90 -35.86
C GLY A 696 2.76 -2.89 -36.94
N LYS A 697 2.00 -3.93 -36.57
CA LYS A 697 1.46 -4.89 -37.53
C LYS A 697 0.42 -4.27 -38.46
N GLU A 698 -0.36 -3.31 -37.99
CA GLU A 698 -1.30 -2.56 -38.82
C GLU A 698 -0.57 -1.79 -39.92
N LYS A 699 0.56 -1.14 -39.59
CA LYS A 699 1.41 -0.49 -40.60
C LYS A 699 2.03 -1.48 -41.58
N GLU A 700 2.44 -2.66 -41.11
CA GLU A 700 3.02 -3.73 -41.95
C GLU A 700 2.00 -4.32 -42.93
N PHE A 701 0.77 -4.57 -42.45
CA PHE A 701 -0.28 -5.21 -43.26
C PHE A 701 -1.16 -4.21 -44.02
N GLY A 702 -1.15 -2.92 -43.66
CA GLY A 702 -2.10 -1.92 -44.15
C GLY A 702 -3.55 -2.20 -43.75
N ASN A 703 -3.75 -3.05 -42.74
CA ASN A 703 -5.06 -3.57 -42.34
C ASN A 703 -5.09 -3.93 -40.85
N THR A 704 -5.96 -3.27 -40.10
CA THR A 704 -6.12 -3.44 -38.65
C THR A 704 -6.57 -4.85 -38.26
N GLN A 705 -7.46 -5.46 -39.04
CA GLN A 705 -7.97 -6.81 -38.75
C GLN A 705 -6.84 -7.85 -38.81
N ASN A 706 -5.96 -7.77 -39.81
CA ASN A 706 -4.82 -8.68 -39.92
C ASN A 706 -3.82 -8.47 -38.78
N ALA A 707 -3.65 -7.23 -38.31
CA ALA A 707 -2.81 -6.91 -37.17
C ALA A 707 -3.34 -7.53 -35.87
N MET A 708 -4.66 -7.43 -35.64
CA MET A 708 -5.35 -8.06 -34.52
C MET A 708 -5.21 -9.59 -34.56
N VAL A 709 -5.40 -10.21 -35.72
CA VAL A 709 -5.18 -11.66 -35.90
C VAL A 709 -3.75 -12.06 -35.52
N ALA A 710 -2.75 -11.26 -35.92
CA ALA A 710 -1.36 -11.52 -35.53
C ALA A 710 -1.09 -11.35 -34.02
N ALA A 711 -1.88 -10.51 -33.33
CA ALA A 711 -1.77 -10.28 -31.88
C ALA A 711 -2.51 -11.35 -31.05
N THR A 712 -3.41 -12.13 -31.66
CA THR A 712 -4.30 -13.07 -30.97
C THR A 712 -3.57 -14.07 -30.08
N VAL A 713 -2.38 -14.54 -30.47
CA VAL A 713 -1.55 -15.46 -29.65
C VAL A 713 -1.17 -14.82 -28.31
N TYR A 714 -0.69 -13.57 -28.34
CA TYR A 714 -0.31 -12.84 -27.13
C TYR A 714 -1.53 -12.43 -26.31
N SER A 715 -2.59 -11.95 -26.95
CA SER A 715 -3.86 -11.63 -26.28
C SER A 715 -4.40 -12.84 -25.52
N SER A 716 -4.34 -14.03 -26.12
CA SER A 716 -4.80 -15.28 -25.49
C SER A 716 -3.97 -15.65 -24.27
N GLN A 717 -2.64 -15.53 -24.35
CA GLN A 717 -1.75 -15.79 -23.22
C GLN A 717 -1.97 -14.82 -22.05
N VAL A 718 -2.17 -13.53 -22.35
CA VAL A 718 -2.46 -12.51 -21.32
C VAL A 718 -3.83 -12.79 -20.67
N ILE A 719 -4.86 -13.08 -21.46
CA ILE A 719 -6.19 -13.45 -20.94
C ILE A 719 -6.08 -14.68 -20.03
N GLU A 720 -5.39 -15.73 -20.47
CA GLU A 720 -5.23 -16.96 -19.69
C GLU A 720 -4.49 -16.71 -18.37
N ALA A 721 -3.41 -15.92 -18.38
CA ALA A 721 -2.67 -15.57 -17.18
C ALA A 721 -3.54 -14.79 -16.18
N ILE A 722 -4.30 -13.80 -16.65
CA ILE A 722 -5.24 -13.03 -15.81
C ILE A 722 -6.33 -13.93 -15.23
N VAL A 723 -7.01 -14.73 -16.08
CA VAL A 723 -8.10 -15.62 -15.65
C VAL A 723 -7.63 -16.66 -14.63
N ASN A 724 -6.42 -17.19 -14.78
CA ASN A 724 -5.86 -18.14 -13.83
C ASN A 724 -5.50 -17.49 -12.50
N ASN A 725 -4.98 -16.27 -12.49
CA ASN A 725 -4.62 -15.56 -11.26
C ASN A 725 -5.85 -15.11 -10.47
N LEU A 726 -6.87 -14.55 -11.15
CA LEU A 726 -8.09 -14.04 -10.51
C LEU A 726 -8.82 -15.07 -9.63
N LYS A 727 -8.65 -16.38 -9.89
CA LYS A 727 -9.23 -17.46 -9.06
C LYS A 727 -8.72 -17.42 -7.62
N PHE A 728 -7.47 -17.03 -7.42
CA PHE A 728 -6.76 -17.10 -6.14
C PHE A 728 -6.31 -15.74 -5.60
N GLU A 729 -6.51 -14.65 -6.34
CA GLU A 729 -6.07 -13.30 -5.95
C GLU A 729 -6.80 -12.83 -4.66
N PRO A 730 -6.05 -12.54 -3.57
CA PRO A 730 -6.64 -12.06 -2.31
C PRO A 730 -6.93 -10.54 -2.33
N GLU A 731 -6.18 -9.76 -3.11
CA GLU A 731 -6.24 -8.30 -3.07
C GLU A 731 -7.26 -7.73 -4.05
N ILE A 732 -8.33 -7.10 -3.53
CA ILE A 732 -9.41 -6.50 -4.34
C ILE A 732 -8.89 -5.41 -5.30
N GLY A 733 -7.85 -4.68 -4.92
CA GLY A 733 -7.18 -3.71 -5.79
C GLY A 733 -6.51 -4.35 -7.00
N VAL A 734 -5.90 -5.53 -6.82
CA VAL A 734 -5.31 -6.30 -7.93
C VAL A 734 -6.38 -6.95 -8.79
N VAL A 735 -7.44 -7.48 -8.18
CA VAL A 735 -8.62 -7.97 -8.90
C VAL A 735 -9.15 -6.89 -9.83
N THR A 736 -9.33 -5.67 -9.33
CA THR A 736 -9.82 -4.52 -10.10
C THR A 736 -8.92 -4.19 -11.29
N GLU A 737 -7.60 -4.10 -11.09
CA GLU A 737 -6.64 -3.86 -12.17
C GLU A 737 -6.65 -4.99 -13.21
N GLN A 738 -6.77 -6.25 -12.78
CA GLN A 738 -6.84 -7.40 -13.66
C GLN A 738 -8.15 -7.45 -14.47
N LEU A 739 -9.28 -7.04 -13.89
CA LEU A 739 -10.54 -6.89 -14.63
C LEU A 739 -10.44 -5.80 -15.71
N ASN A 740 -9.83 -4.65 -15.39
CA ASN A 740 -9.57 -3.58 -16.35
C ASN A 740 -8.63 -4.04 -17.48
N GLY A 741 -7.56 -4.74 -17.13
CA GLY A 741 -6.64 -5.34 -18.09
C GLY A 741 -7.35 -6.33 -19.02
N LEU A 742 -8.17 -7.22 -18.44
CA LEU A 742 -8.94 -8.20 -19.20
C LEU A 742 -9.89 -7.53 -20.19
N GLN A 743 -10.65 -6.53 -19.73
CA GLN A 743 -11.50 -5.70 -20.60
C GLN A 743 -10.67 -5.11 -21.74
N ARG A 744 -9.54 -4.47 -21.42
CA ARG A 744 -8.74 -3.75 -22.41
C ARG A 744 -8.12 -4.68 -23.45
N VAL A 745 -7.67 -5.87 -23.05
CA VAL A 745 -7.14 -6.89 -23.98
C VAL A 745 -8.23 -7.40 -24.92
N ILE A 746 -9.45 -7.61 -24.42
CA ILE A 746 -10.60 -8.03 -25.25
C ILE A 746 -10.95 -6.95 -26.28
N GLU A 747 -11.04 -5.68 -25.84
CA GLU A 747 -11.32 -4.55 -26.73
C GLU A 747 -10.24 -4.34 -27.80
N LEU A 748 -8.96 -4.51 -27.46
CA LEU A 748 -7.86 -4.33 -28.40
C LEU A 748 -7.85 -5.38 -29.51
N ASN A 749 -8.29 -6.61 -29.21
CA ASN A 749 -8.22 -7.69 -30.18
C ASN A 749 -9.40 -7.68 -31.16
N MET A 750 -10.57 -7.12 -30.78
CA MET A 750 -11.85 -7.03 -31.54
C MET A 750 -12.36 -8.33 -32.22
N THR A 751 -11.58 -9.40 -32.27
CA THR A 751 -12.02 -10.76 -32.51
C THR A 751 -12.81 -11.20 -31.30
N PRO A 752 -14.05 -11.70 -31.47
CA PRO A 752 -14.81 -12.25 -30.37
C PRO A 752 -13.95 -13.25 -29.62
N ILE A 753 -13.77 -13.06 -28.30
CA ILE A 753 -13.35 -14.18 -27.49
C ILE A 753 -14.38 -15.29 -27.73
N GLY A 754 -13.91 -16.52 -27.93
CA GLY A 754 -14.81 -17.63 -28.20
C GLY A 754 -15.86 -17.72 -27.08
N ILE A 755 -17.11 -18.04 -27.42
CA ILE A 755 -18.23 -18.11 -26.46
C ILE A 755 -17.84 -18.92 -25.21
N ASN A 756 -17.09 -20.01 -25.39
CA ASN A 756 -16.58 -20.83 -24.29
C ASN A 756 -15.68 -20.06 -23.33
N GLN A 757 -14.76 -19.25 -23.84
CA GLN A 757 -13.87 -18.42 -23.02
C GLN A 757 -14.65 -17.33 -22.29
N ALA A 758 -15.62 -16.71 -22.96
CA ALA A 758 -16.51 -15.73 -22.34
C ALA A 758 -17.35 -16.34 -21.20
N VAL A 759 -17.86 -17.55 -21.38
CA VAL A 759 -18.58 -18.32 -20.34
C VAL A 759 -17.68 -18.63 -19.14
N ILE A 760 -16.40 -18.98 -19.36
CA ILE A 760 -15.43 -19.17 -18.28
C ILE A 760 -15.25 -17.86 -17.49
N ILE A 761 -15.11 -16.73 -18.18
CA ILE A 761 -14.96 -15.41 -17.53
C ILE A 761 -16.24 -15.05 -16.75
N LEU A 762 -17.44 -15.31 -17.28
CA LEU A 762 -18.69 -15.12 -16.53
C LEU A 762 -18.76 -15.99 -15.26
N GLY A 763 -18.27 -17.23 -15.32
CA GLY A 763 -18.14 -18.11 -14.16
C GLY A 763 -17.18 -17.55 -13.11
N LEU A 764 -16.04 -17.01 -13.54
CA LEU A 764 -15.08 -16.35 -12.66
C LEU A 764 -15.68 -15.08 -12.01
N LEU A 765 -16.39 -14.26 -12.78
CA LEU A 765 -17.06 -13.06 -12.26
C LEU A 765 -18.06 -13.42 -11.14
N LYS A 766 -18.78 -14.54 -11.29
CA LYS A 766 -19.66 -15.05 -10.23
C LYS A 766 -18.89 -15.31 -8.94
N GLU A 767 -17.75 -16.01 -9.00
CA GLU A 767 -16.92 -16.32 -7.83
C GLU A 767 -16.36 -15.05 -7.17
N LEU A 768 -15.86 -14.11 -7.98
CA LEU A 768 -15.33 -12.84 -7.50
C LEU A 768 -16.40 -12.01 -6.79
N PHE A 769 -17.62 -11.97 -7.34
CA PHE A 769 -18.73 -11.23 -6.72
C PHE A 769 -19.15 -11.84 -5.38
N VAL A 770 -19.14 -13.17 -5.25
CA VAL A 770 -19.41 -13.84 -3.96
C VAL A 770 -18.35 -13.49 -2.92
N LYS A 771 -17.06 -13.51 -3.29
CA LYS A 771 -15.97 -13.09 -2.38
C LYS A 771 -16.10 -11.62 -1.97
N TYR A 772 -16.48 -10.75 -2.91
CA TYR A 772 -16.73 -9.33 -2.65
C TYR A 772 -17.86 -9.14 -1.62
N ILE A 773 -18.97 -9.89 -1.73
CA ILE A 773 -20.07 -9.86 -0.76
C ILE A 773 -19.57 -10.26 0.64
N GLN A 774 -18.88 -11.40 0.74
CA GLN A 774 -18.36 -11.90 2.01
C GLN A 774 -17.41 -10.90 2.68
N ARG A 775 -16.52 -10.29 1.90
CA ARG A 775 -15.60 -9.24 2.39
C ARG A 775 -16.36 -8.00 2.86
N SER A 776 -17.34 -7.53 2.09
CA SER A 776 -18.12 -6.34 2.43
C SER A 776 -18.89 -6.53 3.73
N GLU A 777 -19.49 -7.70 3.95
CA GLU A 777 -20.19 -8.03 5.19
C GLU A 777 -19.24 -8.07 6.40
N LEU A 778 -18.00 -8.55 6.23
CA LEU A 778 -17.00 -8.53 7.31
C LEU A 778 -16.59 -7.10 7.70
N ILE A 779 -16.41 -6.22 6.72
CA ILE A 779 -16.04 -4.81 6.94
C ILE A 779 -17.18 -4.07 7.65
N GLU A 780 -18.42 -4.23 7.21
CA GLU A 780 -19.57 -3.56 7.83
C GLU A 780 -19.85 -4.04 9.26
N ASN A 781 -19.43 -5.25 9.62
CA ASN A 781 -19.50 -5.76 11.00
C ASN A 781 -18.32 -5.28 11.88
N GLN A 782 -17.34 -4.58 11.33
CA GLN A 782 -16.27 -3.90 12.08
C GLN A 782 -16.67 -2.43 12.30
N ASP A 783 -16.97 -2.04 13.55
CA ASP A 783 -17.60 -0.74 13.91
C ASP A 783 -16.98 0.52 13.26
N GLU A 784 -17.86 1.41 12.81
CA GLU A 784 -17.68 2.66 12.02
C GLU A 784 -16.79 3.78 12.63
N ASP A 785 -16.08 3.56 13.75
CA ASP A 785 -15.34 4.59 14.51
C ASP A 785 -13.85 4.72 14.14
N VAL A 786 -13.38 3.97 13.14
CA VAL A 786 -12.15 4.31 12.43
C VAL A 786 -12.50 5.52 11.58
N GLU A 787 -11.84 6.67 11.76
CA GLU A 787 -12.07 7.87 10.94
C GLU A 787 -12.05 7.44 9.45
N ASN A 788 -13.24 7.23 8.85
CA ASN A 788 -13.40 6.69 7.50
C ASN A 788 -12.77 7.69 6.52
N GLU A 789 -11.51 7.43 6.16
CA GLU A 789 -10.81 8.16 5.12
C GLU A 789 -11.57 7.93 3.80
N GLU A 790 -11.78 8.94 2.95
CA GLU A 790 -11.31 8.88 1.54
C GLU A 790 -9.95 8.17 1.33
N GLN A 791 -9.73 7.00 1.94
CA GLN A 791 -8.82 6.01 1.40
C GLN A 791 -9.42 5.54 0.09
N PHE A 792 -8.56 5.32 -0.90
CA PHE A 792 -8.88 4.66 -2.16
C PHE A 792 -9.91 3.56 -1.90
N ASP A 793 -11.21 3.81 -2.17
CA ASP A 793 -12.27 2.84 -1.91
C ASP A 793 -12.15 1.77 -3.00
N PRO A 794 -11.43 0.66 -2.74
CA PRO A 794 -11.12 -0.31 -3.77
C PRO A 794 -12.41 -1.00 -4.24
N ASP A 795 -13.43 -1.01 -3.37
CA ASP A 795 -14.71 -1.68 -3.58
C ASP A 795 -15.59 -0.91 -4.58
N ASN A 796 -15.56 0.43 -4.54
CA ASN A 796 -16.24 1.25 -5.55
C ASN A 796 -15.60 1.09 -6.94
N ASN A 797 -14.28 1.02 -7.02
CA ASN A 797 -13.58 0.79 -8.30
C ASN A 797 -13.85 -0.63 -8.83
N PHE A 798 -13.92 -1.64 -7.96
CA PHE A 798 -14.28 -3.01 -8.34
C PHE A 798 -15.65 -3.06 -9.04
N ASN A 799 -16.66 -2.40 -8.48
CA ASN A 799 -18.01 -2.39 -9.05
C ASN A 799 -18.07 -1.78 -10.46
N TYR A 800 -17.28 -0.74 -10.71
CA TYR A 800 -17.14 -0.16 -12.05
C TYR A 800 -16.46 -1.15 -13.02
N SER A 801 -15.28 -1.67 -12.66
CA SER A 801 -14.52 -2.60 -13.49
C SER A 801 -15.29 -3.88 -13.80
N TYR A 802 -16.02 -4.41 -12.83
CA TYR A 802 -16.88 -5.59 -12.98
C TYR A 802 -17.97 -5.36 -14.03
N ARG A 803 -18.71 -4.25 -13.94
CA ARG A 803 -19.77 -3.88 -14.89
C ARG A 803 -19.23 -3.56 -16.27
N SER A 804 -18.08 -2.89 -16.32
CA SER A 804 -17.40 -2.54 -17.56
C SER A 804 -16.97 -3.79 -18.33
N LEU A 805 -16.39 -4.78 -17.63
CA LEU A 805 -16.08 -6.08 -18.22
C LEU A 805 -17.35 -6.82 -18.67
N LEU A 806 -18.43 -6.83 -17.89
CA LEU A 806 -19.71 -7.43 -18.31
C LEU A 806 -20.23 -6.82 -19.61
N LYS A 807 -20.16 -5.49 -19.74
CA LYS A 807 -20.54 -4.78 -20.97
C LYS A 807 -19.63 -5.20 -22.14
N CYS A 808 -18.33 -5.26 -21.93
CA CYS A 808 -17.37 -5.74 -22.94
C CYS A 808 -17.67 -7.17 -23.41
N LEU A 809 -17.95 -8.09 -22.48
CA LEU A 809 -18.35 -9.47 -22.78
C LEU A 809 -19.65 -9.52 -23.59
N SER A 810 -20.62 -8.65 -23.29
CA SER A 810 -21.89 -8.62 -24.03
C SER A 810 -21.69 -8.30 -25.51
N TYR A 811 -20.80 -7.37 -25.85
CA TYR A 811 -20.46 -7.05 -27.23
C TYR A 811 -19.75 -8.23 -27.92
N SER A 812 -18.85 -8.91 -27.20
CA SER A 812 -18.15 -10.07 -27.75
C SER A 812 -19.05 -11.29 -27.96
N MET A 813 -20.05 -11.50 -27.11
CA MET A 813 -20.92 -12.69 -27.17
C MET A 813 -22.17 -12.49 -28.03
N GLY A 814 -22.58 -11.25 -28.28
CA GLY A 814 -23.82 -10.93 -29.00
C GLY A 814 -25.04 -11.60 -28.34
N GLU A 815 -25.87 -12.27 -29.13
CA GLU A 815 -27.12 -12.92 -28.66
C GLU A 815 -26.87 -14.01 -27.60
N ALA A 816 -25.67 -14.62 -27.56
CA ALA A 816 -25.33 -15.65 -26.59
C ALA A 816 -25.09 -15.11 -25.17
N PHE A 817 -24.95 -13.79 -25.00
CA PHE A 817 -24.69 -13.16 -23.72
C PHE A 817 -25.82 -13.42 -22.72
N ILE A 818 -27.07 -13.14 -23.11
CA ILE A 818 -28.19 -13.17 -22.17
C ILE A 818 -28.47 -14.58 -21.64
N PRO A 819 -28.56 -15.64 -22.46
CA PRO A 819 -28.72 -17.00 -21.95
C PRO A 819 -27.58 -17.40 -21.00
N SER A 820 -26.35 -16.96 -21.27
CA SER A 820 -25.18 -17.26 -20.43
C SER A 820 -25.24 -16.50 -19.10
N PHE A 821 -25.59 -15.22 -19.12
CA PHE A 821 -25.80 -14.41 -17.93
C PHE A 821 -26.91 -14.98 -17.04
N GLU A 822 -28.05 -15.34 -17.64
CA GLU A 822 -29.20 -15.93 -16.96
C GLU A 822 -28.87 -17.31 -16.35
N GLY A 823 -28.04 -18.11 -17.00
CA GLY A 823 -27.61 -19.42 -16.50
C GLY A 823 -26.57 -19.36 -15.38
N ILE A 824 -25.69 -18.34 -15.36
CA ILE A 824 -24.51 -18.32 -14.50
C ILE A 824 -24.65 -17.32 -13.35
N LEU A 825 -24.95 -16.06 -13.66
CA LEU A 825 -24.89 -14.95 -12.70
C LEU A 825 -26.23 -14.66 -12.06
N LEU A 826 -27.32 -14.66 -12.83
CA LEU A 826 -28.66 -14.29 -12.35
C LEU A 826 -29.13 -15.11 -11.12
N PRO A 827 -28.91 -16.44 -11.02
CA PRO A 827 -29.35 -17.21 -9.85
C PRO A 827 -28.68 -16.75 -8.55
N MET A 828 -27.40 -16.39 -8.62
CA MET A 828 -26.65 -15.88 -7.46
C MET A 828 -27.16 -14.49 -7.08
N LEU A 829 -27.36 -13.60 -8.05
CA LEU A 829 -27.89 -12.24 -7.79
C LEU A 829 -29.28 -12.30 -7.15
N GLN A 830 -30.15 -13.20 -7.61
CA GLN A 830 -31.47 -13.41 -7.02
C GLN A 830 -31.39 -13.95 -5.58
N ALA A 831 -30.45 -14.86 -5.30
CA ALA A 831 -30.24 -15.36 -3.95
C ALA A 831 -29.79 -14.27 -2.98
N VAL A 832 -28.92 -13.35 -3.42
CA VAL A 832 -28.49 -12.20 -2.61
C VAL A 832 -29.68 -11.30 -2.25
N LEU A 833 -30.57 -11.03 -3.21
CA LEU A 833 -31.74 -10.18 -2.98
C LEU A 833 -32.79 -10.80 -2.04
N THR A 834 -32.78 -12.13 -1.84
CA THR A 834 -33.74 -12.84 -0.98
C THR A 834 -33.15 -13.28 0.36
N THR A 835 -31.84 -13.13 0.56
CA THR A 835 -31.15 -13.52 1.80
C THR A 835 -31.35 -12.44 2.86
N ASN A 836 -31.81 -12.83 4.06
CA ASN A 836 -31.96 -11.92 5.18
C ASN A 836 -30.58 -11.52 5.74
N GLY A 837 -30.43 -10.24 6.12
CA GLY A 837 -29.21 -9.73 6.74
C GLY A 837 -28.16 -9.18 5.77
N VAL A 838 -28.39 -9.29 4.45
CA VAL A 838 -27.53 -8.66 3.44
C VAL A 838 -27.68 -7.14 3.50
N SER A 839 -26.55 -6.44 3.45
CA SER A 839 -26.52 -4.98 3.58
C SER A 839 -27.16 -4.24 2.41
N THR A 840 -27.63 -3.00 2.66
CA THR A 840 -28.19 -2.16 1.59
C THR A 840 -27.15 -1.83 0.53
N ARG A 841 -25.87 -1.73 0.89
CA ARG A 841 -24.76 -1.46 -0.05
C ARG A 841 -24.59 -2.61 -1.05
N ILE A 842 -24.69 -3.85 -0.58
CA ILE A 842 -24.61 -5.05 -1.42
C ILE A 842 -25.85 -5.18 -2.32
N ILE A 843 -27.04 -4.95 -1.76
CA ILE A 843 -28.30 -4.92 -2.54
C ILE A 843 -28.22 -3.87 -3.65
N GLY A 844 -27.68 -2.68 -3.36
CA GLY A 844 -27.47 -1.64 -4.37
C GLY A 844 -26.44 -2.02 -5.43
N THR A 845 -25.39 -2.75 -5.05
CA THR A 845 -24.43 -3.30 -6.01
C THR A 845 -25.09 -4.29 -6.97
N VAL A 846 -25.96 -5.18 -6.47
CA VAL A 846 -26.74 -6.10 -7.31
C VAL A 846 -27.65 -5.32 -8.26
N ALA A 847 -28.31 -4.25 -7.78
CA ALA A 847 -29.13 -3.39 -8.62
C ALA A 847 -28.33 -2.70 -9.74
N LEU A 848 -27.08 -2.31 -9.48
CA LEU A 848 -26.19 -1.75 -10.51
C LEU A 848 -25.86 -2.79 -11.59
N VAL A 849 -25.54 -4.02 -11.21
CA VAL A 849 -25.29 -5.12 -12.17
C VAL A 849 -26.53 -5.40 -13.02
N LEU A 850 -27.70 -5.50 -12.40
CA LEU A 850 -28.97 -5.71 -13.11
C LEU A 850 -29.34 -4.53 -14.01
N SER A 851 -29.06 -3.30 -13.57
CA SER A 851 -29.27 -2.09 -14.38
C SER A 851 -28.34 -2.04 -15.60
N THR A 852 -27.08 -2.48 -15.47
CA THR A 852 -26.16 -2.65 -16.61
C THR A 852 -26.69 -3.68 -17.59
N VAL A 853 -27.20 -4.82 -17.12
CA VAL A 853 -27.79 -5.84 -18.00
C VAL A 853 -29.11 -5.37 -18.62
N ALA A 854 -29.91 -4.59 -17.90
CA ALA A 854 -31.10 -3.93 -18.46
C ALA A 854 -30.73 -2.98 -19.60
N MET A 855 -29.68 -2.18 -19.43
CA MET A 855 -29.14 -1.28 -20.45
C MET A 855 -28.65 -2.04 -21.69
N ILE A 856 -27.99 -3.19 -21.52
CA ILE A 856 -27.49 -4.03 -22.61
C ILE A 856 -28.62 -4.74 -23.36
N SER A 857 -29.61 -5.28 -22.62
CA SER A 857 -30.59 -6.24 -23.14
C SER A 857 -31.95 -5.65 -23.48
N GLU A 858 -32.25 -4.46 -22.96
CA GLU A 858 -33.58 -3.84 -22.97
C GLU A 858 -34.71 -4.79 -22.50
N ARG A 859 -34.45 -5.72 -21.57
CA ARG A 859 -35.48 -6.60 -21.02
C ARG A 859 -36.17 -5.97 -19.80
N VAL A 860 -37.50 -5.85 -19.86
CA VAL A 860 -38.36 -5.30 -18.79
C VAL A 860 -38.16 -6.00 -17.44
N GLN A 861 -37.85 -7.30 -17.44
CA GLN A 861 -37.68 -8.09 -16.20
C GLN A 861 -36.60 -7.51 -15.27
N TYR A 862 -35.48 -7.03 -15.82
CA TYR A 862 -34.39 -6.48 -15.01
C TYR A 862 -34.70 -5.08 -14.49
N VAL A 863 -35.46 -4.30 -15.27
CA VAL A 863 -35.98 -2.98 -14.85
C VAL A 863 -36.93 -3.14 -13.66
N ASN A 864 -37.87 -4.09 -13.75
CA ASN A 864 -38.86 -4.34 -12.70
C ASN A 864 -38.24 -4.79 -11.36
N VAL A 865 -37.05 -5.38 -11.39
CA VAL A 865 -36.29 -5.74 -10.17
C VAL A 865 -35.46 -4.57 -9.66
N SER A 866 -34.81 -3.82 -10.57
CA SER A 866 -33.86 -2.76 -10.18
C SER A 866 -34.57 -1.52 -9.60
N VAL A 867 -35.70 -1.10 -10.19
CA VAL A 867 -36.37 0.15 -9.79
C VAL A 867 -36.85 0.14 -8.32
N PRO A 868 -37.51 -0.91 -7.80
CA PRO A 868 -37.87 -0.95 -6.38
C PRO A 868 -36.68 -0.82 -5.43
N ILE A 869 -35.54 -1.43 -5.79
CA ILE A 869 -34.30 -1.34 -5.01
C ILE A 869 -33.76 0.10 -5.04
N VAL A 870 -33.73 0.74 -6.20
CA VAL A 870 -33.31 2.16 -6.34
C VAL A 870 -34.11 3.07 -5.41
N VAL A 871 -35.44 2.86 -5.33
CA VAL A 871 -36.30 3.62 -4.42
C VAL A 871 -35.97 3.31 -2.96
N GLN A 872 -35.74 2.05 -2.61
CA GLN A 872 -35.32 1.65 -1.26
C GLN A 872 -34.00 2.32 -0.85
N LEU A 873 -33.00 2.31 -1.73
CA LEU A 873 -31.71 2.96 -1.49
C LEU A 873 -31.86 4.45 -1.25
N ALA A 874 -32.60 5.14 -2.12
CA ALA A 874 -32.85 6.57 -1.98
C ALA A 874 -33.58 6.94 -0.68
N ASN A 875 -34.53 6.10 -0.24
CA ASN A 875 -35.28 6.30 1.00
C ASN A 875 -34.42 6.19 2.27
N SER A 876 -33.28 5.50 2.22
CA SER A 876 -32.36 5.42 3.36
C SER A 876 -31.72 6.76 3.72
N LYS A 877 -31.66 7.70 2.76
CA LYS A 877 -30.98 9.01 2.87
C LYS A 877 -29.48 8.94 3.25
N ASN A 878 -28.91 7.75 3.32
CA ASN A 878 -27.47 7.54 3.45
C ASN A 878 -26.80 7.97 2.12
N GLN A 879 -25.66 8.66 2.19
CA GLN A 879 -25.02 9.27 1.02
C GLN A 879 -24.52 8.21 0.03
N ASP A 880 -23.97 7.10 0.48
CA ASP A 880 -23.45 6.02 -0.39
C ASP A 880 -24.59 5.30 -1.11
N ASN A 881 -25.68 5.03 -0.39
CA ASN A 881 -26.90 4.48 -0.99
C ASN A 881 -27.50 5.44 -2.04
N LEU A 882 -27.45 6.76 -1.80
CA LEU A 882 -27.89 7.75 -2.78
C LEU A 882 -27.01 7.76 -4.04
N PHE A 883 -25.69 7.63 -3.90
CA PHE A 883 -24.80 7.49 -5.06
C PHE A 883 -25.14 6.24 -5.89
N GLN A 884 -25.32 5.08 -5.24
CA GLN A 884 -25.70 3.85 -5.93
C GLN A 884 -27.07 3.98 -6.64
N ALA A 885 -28.03 4.66 -6.00
CA ALA A 885 -29.33 4.93 -6.60
C ALA A 885 -29.18 5.82 -7.85
N ILE A 886 -28.40 6.90 -7.76
CA ILE A 886 -28.15 7.81 -8.89
C ILE A 886 -27.42 7.12 -10.04
N GLU A 887 -26.44 6.26 -9.76
CA GLU A 887 -25.77 5.46 -10.79
C GLU A 887 -26.71 4.46 -11.47
N CYS A 888 -27.59 3.80 -10.72
CA CYS A 888 -28.61 2.93 -11.31
C CYS A 888 -29.53 3.73 -12.25
N ILE A 889 -29.97 4.92 -11.82
CA ILE A 889 -30.80 5.80 -12.64
C ILE A 889 -30.05 6.24 -13.90
N GLN A 890 -28.76 6.56 -13.80
CA GLN A 890 -27.92 6.91 -14.95
C GLN A 890 -27.93 5.81 -16.02
N LEU A 891 -27.78 4.54 -15.62
CA LEU A 891 -27.82 3.39 -16.53
C LEU A 891 -29.22 3.19 -17.12
N LEU A 892 -30.24 3.16 -16.26
CA LEU A 892 -31.62 2.88 -16.65
C LEU A 892 -32.23 4.00 -17.50
N SER A 893 -31.78 5.24 -17.35
CA SER A 893 -32.27 6.38 -18.16
C SER A 893 -32.00 6.22 -19.65
N GLN A 894 -31.04 5.38 -20.04
CA GLN A 894 -30.62 5.19 -21.43
C GLN A 894 -31.55 4.26 -22.22
N ILE A 895 -32.48 3.55 -21.56
CA ILE A 895 -33.39 2.58 -22.19
C ILE A 895 -34.83 3.09 -22.22
N GLN A 896 -35.55 2.85 -23.32
CA GLN A 896 -36.91 3.40 -23.50
C GLN A 896 -37.94 2.83 -22.52
N ILE A 897 -37.74 1.60 -22.05
CA ILE A 897 -38.65 0.87 -21.16
C ILE A 897 -38.79 1.57 -19.79
N ILE A 898 -37.87 2.46 -19.43
CA ILE A 898 -37.89 3.13 -18.13
C ILE A 898 -38.96 4.21 -17.97
N GLN A 899 -39.59 4.65 -19.08
CA GLN A 899 -40.54 5.76 -19.10
C GLN A 899 -41.62 5.75 -18.01
N PRO A 900 -42.27 4.60 -17.66
CA PRO A 900 -43.27 4.55 -16.60
C PRO A 900 -42.71 4.91 -15.21
N PHE A 901 -41.40 4.75 -15.00
CA PHE A 901 -40.71 4.93 -13.72
C PHE A 901 -39.97 6.27 -13.61
N LEU A 902 -39.82 7.00 -14.72
CA LEU A 902 -39.18 8.33 -14.74
C LEU A 902 -39.69 9.32 -13.67
N PRO A 903 -41.00 9.44 -13.37
CA PRO A 903 -41.44 10.39 -12.34
C PRO A 903 -40.80 10.12 -10.96
N GLN A 904 -40.68 8.84 -10.57
CA GLN A 904 -40.06 8.44 -9.30
C GLN A 904 -38.55 8.70 -9.32
N MET A 905 -37.89 8.42 -10.45
CA MET A 905 -36.45 8.69 -10.60
C MET A 905 -36.13 10.18 -10.54
N ILE A 906 -36.97 11.02 -11.15
CA ILE A 906 -36.82 12.48 -11.12
C ILE A 906 -36.95 13.02 -9.70
N GLU A 907 -37.83 12.44 -8.87
CA GLU A 907 -37.93 12.81 -7.45
C GLU A 907 -36.61 12.56 -6.70
N ILE A 908 -35.99 11.40 -6.92
CA ILE A 908 -34.69 11.04 -6.34
C ILE A 908 -33.58 11.98 -6.84
N ILE A 909 -33.54 12.27 -8.14
CA ILE A 909 -32.58 13.21 -8.74
C ILE A 909 -32.74 14.61 -8.13
N ASN A 910 -33.97 15.11 -8.03
CA ASN A 910 -34.24 16.42 -7.42
C ASN A 910 -33.83 16.48 -5.96
N TYR A 911 -34.01 15.38 -5.20
CA TYR A 911 -33.52 15.30 -3.84
C TYR A 911 -31.99 15.41 -3.80
N CYS A 912 -31.25 14.68 -4.64
CA CYS A 912 -29.79 14.78 -4.71
C CYS A 912 -29.33 16.20 -5.09
N MET A 913 -30.00 16.85 -6.05
CA MET A 913 -29.72 18.24 -6.40
C MET A 913 -30.02 19.24 -5.26
N SER A 914 -30.90 18.89 -4.31
CA SER A 914 -31.15 19.74 -3.14
C SER A 914 -30.00 19.74 -2.12
N LEU A 915 -29.08 18.76 -2.23
CA LEU A 915 -27.97 18.56 -1.28
C LEU A 915 -26.73 19.40 -1.58
N LYS A 916 -26.78 20.37 -2.51
CA LYS A 916 -25.62 21.17 -2.94
C LYS A 916 -24.77 21.73 -1.79
N ALA A 917 -25.39 22.19 -0.71
CA ALA A 917 -24.68 22.75 0.44
C ALA A 917 -24.01 21.70 1.35
N THR A 918 -24.51 20.47 1.34
CA THR A 918 -24.08 19.39 2.26
C THR A 918 -23.26 18.30 1.57
N ASN A 919 -23.46 18.08 0.27
CA ASN A 919 -22.73 17.12 -0.55
C ASN A 919 -22.75 17.59 -2.02
N GLU A 920 -21.67 18.25 -2.43
CA GLU A 920 -21.51 18.80 -3.78
C GLU A 920 -21.43 17.69 -4.85
N ASN A 921 -20.78 16.56 -4.55
CA ASN A 921 -20.64 15.43 -5.47
C ASN A 921 -22.01 14.81 -5.83
N LEU A 922 -22.92 14.63 -4.86
CA LEU A 922 -24.28 14.14 -5.12
C LEU A 922 -25.11 15.15 -5.92
N TYR A 923 -24.91 16.45 -5.68
CA TYR A 923 -25.52 17.50 -6.48
C TYR A 923 -25.07 17.41 -7.95
N GLU A 924 -23.76 17.33 -8.18
CA GLU A 924 -23.17 17.25 -9.52
C GLU A 924 -23.60 15.98 -10.26
N ALA A 925 -23.59 14.82 -9.59
CA ALA A 925 -24.10 13.56 -10.14
C ALA A 925 -25.60 13.67 -10.49
N GLY A 926 -26.41 14.30 -9.64
CA GLY A 926 -27.83 14.57 -9.92
C GLY A 926 -28.04 15.43 -11.16
N VAL A 927 -27.26 16.51 -11.32
CA VAL A 927 -27.30 17.38 -12.51
C VAL A 927 -26.91 16.60 -13.77
N MET A 928 -25.86 15.78 -13.71
CA MET A 928 -25.43 14.93 -14.84
C MET A 928 -26.52 13.94 -15.23
N VAL A 929 -27.10 13.21 -14.26
CA VAL A 929 -28.12 12.19 -14.53
C VAL A 929 -29.43 12.81 -15.03
N LEU A 930 -29.80 14.00 -14.55
CA LEU A 930 -30.92 14.75 -15.13
C LEU A 930 -30.70 15.02 -16.62
N GLY A 931 -29.49 15.42 -17.00
CA GLY A 931 -29.10 15.65 -18.39
C GLY A 931 -29.30 14.40 -19.25
N LYS A 932 -28.85 13.24 -18.77
CA LYS A 932 -29.07 11.94 -19.44
C LYS A 932 -30.54 11.58 -19.56
N CYS A 933 -31.32 11.73 -18.49
CA CYS A 933 -32.76 11.47 -18.52
C CYS A 933 -33.45 12.28 -19.64
N ILE A 934 -33.12 13.57 -19.76
CA ILE A 934 -33.71 14.45 -20.78
C ILE A 934 -33.20 14.07 -22.18
N SER A 935 -31.90 13.78 -22.35
CA SER A 935 -31.31 13.48 -23.67
C SER A 935 -31.75 12.14 -24.23
N PHE A 936 -31.92 11.12 -23.39
CA PHE A 936 -32.35 9.76 -23.81
C PHE A 936 -33.87 9.59 -23.86
N ASN A 937 -34.64 10.40 -23.11
CA ASN A 937 -36.11 10.37 -23.12
C ASN A 937 -36.75 11.72 -23.49
N PRO A 938 -36.34 12.37 -24.59
CA PRO A 938 -36.71 13.74 -24.93
C PRO A 938 -38.21 13.98 -25.11
N GLN A 939 -38.98 12.93 -25.41
CA GLN A 939 -40.44 12.95 -25.55
C GLN A 939 -41.18 13.10 -24.22
N TYR A 940 -40.55 12.71 -23.11
CA TYR A 940 -41.15 12.75 -21.78
C TYR A 940 -41.03 14.15 -21.13
N PHE A 941 -40.00 14.91 -21.51
CA PHE A 941 -39.67 16.19 -20.91
C PHE A 941 -40.12 17.36 -21.76
N LYS A 942 -40.63 18.41 -21.09
CA LYS A 942 -40.97 19.67 -21.74
C LYS A 942 -39.70 20.48 -22.04
N PRO A 943 -39.68 21.35 -23.06
CA PRO A 943 -38.53 22.20 -23.37
C PRO A 943 -38.05 23.05 -22.18
N GLU A 944 -38.97 23.48 -21.30
CA GLU A 944 -38.63 24.26 -20.10
C GLU A 944 -37.75 23.46 -19.12
N THR A 945 -37.92 22.14 -19.06
CA THR A 945 -37.09 21.27 -18.22
C THR A 945 -35.66 21.16 -18.75
N ALA A 946 -35.49 21.13 -20.08
CA ALA A 946 -34.17 21.16 -20.71
C ALA A 946 -33.47 22.50 -20.43
N LEU A 947 -34.19 23.62 -20.51
CA LEU A 947 -33.67 24.95 -20.17
C LEU A 947 -33.30 25.07 -18.69
N LEU A 948 -34.11 24.49 -17.79
CA LEU A 948 -33.79 24.44 -16.37
C LEU A 948 -32.49 23.67 -16.13
N TRP A 949 -32.35 22.47 -16.70
CA TRP A 949 -31.11 21.70 -16.60
C TRP A 949 -29.92 22.48 -17.16
N PHE A 950 -30.06 23.09 -18.34
CA PHE A 950 -29.02 23.92 -18.94
C PHE A 950 -28.65 25.14 -18.07
N SER A 951 -29.60 25.67 -17.29
CA SER A 951 -29.34 26.75 -16.33
C SER A 951 -28.37 26.34 -15.20
N LEU A 952 -28.33 25.05 -14.84
CA LEU A 952 -27.49 24.50 -13.77
C LEU A 952 -26.01 24.31 -14.16
N LEU A 953 -25.71 24.36 -15.46
CA LEU A 953 -24.35 24.20 -16.00
C LEU A 953 -23.59 25.54 -16.02
N PRO A 954 -22.23 25.50 -15.93
CA PRO A 954 -21.37 24.32 -15.87
C PRO A 954 -21.24 23.72 -14.46
N ILE A 955 -20.90 22.43 -14.41
CA ILE A 955 -20.38 21.75 -13.21
C ILE A 955 -18.96 21.24 -13.52
N PRO A 956 -18.06 21.13 -12.52
CA PRO A 956 -16.65 20.81 -12.74
C PRO A 956 -16.37 19.33 -13.08
N THR A 957 -17.27 18.42 -12.73
CA THR A 957 -17.13 16.96 -12.93
C THR A 957 -17.96 16.45 -14.11
N TYR A 958 -17.67 15.22 -14.58
CA TYR A 958 -18.38 14.54 -15.68
C TYR A 958 -18.39 15.28 -17.04
N PRO A 959 -17.24 15.79 -17.54
CA PRO A 959 -17.22 16.60 -18.76
C PRO A 959 -17.74 15.86 -20.00
N ASP A 960 -17.45 14.56 -20.14
CA ASP A 960 -17.93 13.76 -21.27
C ASP A 960 -19.47 13.65 -21.29
N ASP A 961 -20.07 13.23 -20.18
CA ASP A 961 -21.53 13.04 -20.07
C ASP A 961 -22.29 14.35 -20.28
N ILE A 962 -21.78 15.47 -19.75
CA ILE A 962 -22.40 16.80 -19.91
C ILE A 962 -22.39 17.22 -21.37
N LEU A 963 -21.24 17.11 -22.04
CA LEU A 963 -21.11 17.45 -23.45
C LEU A 963 -21.97 16.52 -24.31
N GLN A 964 -21.99 15.23 -23.98
CA GLN A 964 -22.83 14.25 -24.67
C GLN A 964 -24.32 14.64 -24.59
N SER A 965 -24.85 14.87 -23.39
CA SER A 965 -26.25 15.26 -23.20
C SER A 965 -26.57 16.62 -23.82
N LEU A 966 -25.68 17.61 -23.66
CA LEU A 966 -25.89 18.97 -24.15
C LEU A 966 -26.03 19.00 -25.68
N PHE A 967 -25.06 18.42 -26.39
CA PHE A 967 -25.04 18.44 -27.85
C PHE A 967 -26.05 17.46 -28.46
N THR A 968 -26.44 16.40 -27.74
CA THR A 968 -27.60 15.58 -28.11
C THR A 968 -28.91 16.38 -28.06
N LEU A 969 -29.12 17.22 -27.03
CA LEU A 969 -30.32 18.04 -26.91
C LEU A 969 -30.39 19.15 -27.97
N PHE A 970 -29.24 19.72 -28.34
CA PHE A 970 -29.15 20.60 -29.51
C PHE A 970 -29.48 19.86 -30.81
N ALA A 971 -28.98 18.63 -30.98
CA ALA A 971 -29.30 17.80 -32.13
C ALA A 971 -30.80 17.48 -32.26
N LEU A 972 -31.49 17.38 -31.12
CA LEU A 972 -32.93 17.14 -31.03
C LEU A 972 -33.78 18.42 -31.07
N ASN A 973 -33.19 19.58 -31.32
CA ASN A 973 -33.86 20.90 -31.35
C ASN A 973 -34.64 21.22 -30.05
N LYS A 974 -34.11 20.81 -28.89
CA LYS A 974 -34.75 21.04 -27.59
C LYS A 974 -34.46 22.43 -27.00
N PHE A 975 -33.49 23.14 -27.57
CA PHE A 975 -33.15 24.51 -27.20
C PHE A 975 -33.49 25.48 -28.33
N PRO A 976 -34.05 26.66 -28.02
CA PRO A 976 -34.16 27.73 -29.01
C PRO A 976 -32.77 28.25 -29.35
N ILE A 977 -32.48 28.38 -30.65
CA ILE A 977 -31.20 28.93 -31.13
C ILE A 977 -31.24 30.44 -30.94
N THR A 978 -30.64 30.92 -29.85
CA THR A 978 -30.52 32.34 -29.50
C THR A 978 -29.08 32.64 -29.11
N HIS A 979 -28.67 33.92 -29.18
CA HIS A 979 -27.32 34.35 -28.82
C HIS A 979 -26.93 33.89 -27.41
N GLU A 980 -27.78 34.15 -26.42
CA GLU A 980 -27.53 33.83 -25.00
C GLU A 980 -27.33 32.33 -24.77
N ILE A 981 -28.11 31.48 -25.46
CA ILE A 981 -28.01 30.02 -25.31
C ILE A 981 -26.74 29.47 -25.97
N LEU A 982 -26.41 29.93 -27.17
CA LEU A 982 -25.19 29.52 -27.86
C LEU A 982 -23.94 29.98 -27.09
N GLU A 983 -23.96 31.20 -26.56
CA GLU A 983 -22.89 31.73 -25.73
C GLU A 983 -22.68 30.90 -24.47
N LYS A 984 -23.77 30.61 -23.74
CA LYS A 984 -23.69 29.74 -22.57
C LYS A 984 -23.19 28.33 -22.92
N ALA A 985 -23.61 27.75 -24.05
CA ALA A 985 -23.18 26.42 -24.46
C ALA A 985 -21.66 26.37 -24.75
N LEU A 986 -21.12 27.43 -25.35
CA LEU A 986 -19.67 27.59 -25.55
C LEU A 986 -18.93 27.75 -24.22
N ILE A 987 -19.48 28.50 -23.26
CA ILE A 987 -18.92 28.60 -21.90
C ILE A 987 -18.87 27.22 -21.25
N VAL A 988 -19.94 26.43 -21.33
CA VAL A 988 -19.96 25.06 -20.79
C VAL A 988 -18.90 24.20 -21.46
N LEU A 989 -18.80 24.24 -22.80
CA LEU A 989 -17.78 23.53 -23.56
C LEU A 989 -16.35 23.88 -23.10
N LEU A 990 -16.05 25.17 -22.98
CA LEU A 990 -14.74 25.65 -22.54
C LEU A 990 -14.42 25.23 -21.10
N ASN A 991 -15.42 25.20 -20.22
CA ASN A 991 -15.25 24.69 -18.86
C ASN A 991 -14.96 23.18 -18.85
N CYS A 992 -15.68 22.38 -19.64
CA CYS A 992 -15.42 20.94 -19.73
C CYS A 992 -14.04 20.61 -20.31
N LEU A 993 -13.56 21.40 -21.28
CA LEU A 993 -12.23 21.21 -21.85
C LEU A 993 -11.10 21.67 -20.92
N GLY A 994 -11.35 22.73 -20.14
CA GLY A 994 -10.42 23.24 -19.13
C GLY A 994 -10.49 22.50 -17.80
N SER A 995 -11.41 21.55 -17.62
CA SER A 995 -11.53 20.80 -16.37
C SER A 995 -10.38 19.81 -16.21
N LYS A 996 -10.12 19.40 -14.97
CA LYS A 996 -9.09 18.39 -14.66
C LYS A 996 -9.41 17.03 -15.28
N ASP A 997 -10.69 16.78 -15.60
CA ASP A 997 -11.18 15.52 -16.14
C ASP A 997 -11.39 15.56 -17.67
N SER A 998 -10.85 16.56 -18.36
CA SER A 998 -11.00 16.70 -19.82
C SER A 998 -10.46 15.51 -20.61
N TYR A 999 -9.51 14.76 -20.04
CA TYR A 999 -8.98 13.51 -20.61
C TYR A 999 -10.03 12.38 -20.70
N MET A 1000 -11.14 12.47 -19.93
CA MET A 1000 -12.24 11.52 -19.97
C MET A 1000 -13.20 11.74 -21.16
N ILE A 1001 -13.05 12.85 -21.91
CA ILE A 1001 -13.90 13.14 -23.07
C ILE A 1001 -13.59 12.14 -24.19
N THR A 1002 -14.57 11.31 -24.53
CA THR A 1002 -14.45 10.24 -25.51
C THR A 1002 -14.36 10.79 -26.94
N SER A 1003 -13.73 10.03 -27.84
CA SER A 1003 -13.65 10.42 -29.27
C SER A 1003 -15.04 10.62 -29.88
N GLN A 1004 -16.02 9.79 -29.49
CA GLN A 1004 -17.40 9.91 -29.95
C GLN A 1004 -18.03 11.25 -29.55
N THR A 1005 -17.83 11.68 -28.30
CA THR A 1005 -18.31 12.99 -27.85
C THR A 1005 -17.60 14.11 -28.57
N LYS A 1006 -16.27 14.01 -28.77
CA LYS A 1006 -15.50 14.99 -29.56
C LYS A 1006 -16.06 15.14 -30.97
N ASP A 1007 -16.26 14.03 -31.68
CA ASP A 1007 -16.80 14.04 -33.05
C ASP A 1007 -18.18 14.72 -33.11
N MET A 1008 -19.07 14.40 -32.18
CA MET A 1008 -20.40 15.00 -32.10
C MET A 1008 -20.35 16.50 -31.82
N VAL A 1009 -19.49 16.94 -30.89
CA VAL A 1009 -19.28 18.35 -30.56
C VAL A 1009 -18.74 19.08 -31.79
N THR A 1010 -17.73 18.52 -32.46
CA THR A 1010 -17.07 19.11 -33.63
C THR A 1010 -18.02 19.26 -34.81
N GLU A 1011 -18.83 18.24 -35.09
CA GLU A 1011 -19.85 18.32 -36.15
C GLU A 1011 -20.84 19.46 -35.90
N ARG A 1012 -21.29 19.62 -34.64
CA ARG A 1012 -22.23 20.68 -34.25
C ARG A 1012 -21.61 22.06 -34.27
N LEU A 1013 -20.38 22.21 -33.79
CA LEU A 1013 -19.65 23.47 -33.86
C LEU A 1013 -19.45 23.92 -35.31
N LYS A 1014 -19.13 23.01 -36.24
CA LYS A 1014 -19.04 23.32 -37.68
C LYS A 1014 -20.36 23.85 -38.23
N GLN A 1015 -21.47 23.16 -37.97
CA GLN A 1015 -22.80 23.61 -38.38
C GLN A 1015 -23.16 24.99 -37.82
N TRP A 1016 -22.84 25.23 -36.55
CA TRP A 1016 -23.08 26.52 -35.91
C TRP A 1016 -22.22 27.63 -36.50
N TYR A 1017 -20.95 27.36 -36.80
CA TYR A 1017 -20.03 28.32 -37.42
C TYR A 1017 -20.50 28.74 -38.81
N GLU A 1018 -20.98 27.80 -39.62
CA GLU A 1018 -21.53 28.08 -40.96
C GLU A 1018 -22.80 28.93 -40.94
N THR A 1019 -23.59 28.87 -39.85
CA THR A 1019 -24.94 29.46 -39.79
C THR A 1019 -25.07 30.64 -38.82
N ASN A 1020 -24.12 30.84 -37.90
CA ASN A 1020 -24.17 31.81 -36.81
C ASN A 1020 -22.80 32.48 -36.51
N ASP A 1021 -21.93 32.61 -37.52
CA ASP A 1021 -20.56 33.17 -37.41
C ASP A 1021 -20.48 34.50 -36.63
N ASN A 1022 -21.44 35.40 -36.87
CA ASN A 1022 -21.54 36.72 -36.21
C ASN A 1022 -21.69 36.65 -34.68
N ILE A 1023 -22.09 35.51 -34.12
CA ILE A 1023 -22.29 35.27 -32.69
C ILE A 1023 -21.11 34.50 -32.10
N ILE A 1024 -20.58 33.52 -32.84
CA ILE A 1024 -19.59 32.55 -32.35
C ILE A 1024 -18.17 33.10 -32.46
N GLY A 1025 -17.86 33.83 -33.53
CA GLY A 1025 -16.56 34.45 -33.75
C GLY A 1025 -16.08 35.30 -32.57
N PRO A 1026 -16.86 36.27 -32.08
CA PRO A 1026 -16.48 37.12 -30.94
C PRO A 1026 -16.22 36.34 -29.64
N ILE A 1027 -16.96 35.26 -29.41
CA ILE A 1027 -16.84 34.42 -28.20
C ILE A 1027 -15.57 33.58 -28.26
N LEU A 1028 -15.29 32.96 -29.41
CA LEU A 1028 -14.04 32.24 -29.66
C LEU A 1028 -12.82 33.18 -29.60
N ASP A 1029 -12.98 34.43 -30.07
CA ASP A 1029 -11.93 35.46 -29.99
C ASP A 1029 -11.65 35.91 -28.56
N SER A 1030 -12.66 35.87 -27.67
CA SER A 1030 -12.51 36.17 -26.24
C SER A 1030 -11.89 35.06 -25.40
N ALA A 1031 -11.74 33.84 -25.96
CA ALA A 1031 -11.14 32.71 -25.27
C ALA A 1031 -9.65 32.95 -24.97
N SER A 1032 -9.19 32.48 -23.81
CA SER A 1032 -7.76 32.52 -23.43
C SER A 1032 -6.89 31.75 -24.43
N PRO A 1033 -5.58 32.04 -24.55
CA PRO A 1033 -4.69 31.30 -25.44
C PRO A 1033 -4.76 29.78 -25.26
N THR A 1034 -4.86 29.32 -24.01
CA THR A 1034 -5.01 27.92 -23.61
C THR A 1034 -6.35 27.33 -24.06
N GLN A 1035 -7.46 28.06 -23.89
CA GLN A 1035 -8.77 27.62 -24.38
C GLN A 1035 -8.85 27.56 -25.91
N LYS A 1036 -8.17 28.49 -26.61
CA LYS A 1036 -8.04 28.46 -28.06
C LYS A 1036 -7.23 27.26 -28.55
N GLU A 1037 -6.23 26.82 -27.79
CA GLU A 1037 -5.46 25.61 -28.08
C GLU A 1037 -6.32 24.34 -27.89
N LEU A 1038 -7.07 24.25 -26.79
CA LEU A 1038 -8.02 23.16 -26.53
C LEU A 1038 -9.13 23.07 -27.60
N LEU A 1039 -9.66 24.22 -28.04
CA LEU A 1039 -10.63 24.27 -29.13
C LEU A 1039 -10.03 23.83 -30.47
N LYS A 1040 -8.74 24.10 -30.73
CA LYS A 1040 -8.03 23.60 -31.92
C LYS A 1040 -7.74 22.11 -31.87
N GLU A 1041 -7.63 21.52 -30.68
CA GLU A 1041 -7.51 20.06 -30.56
C GLU A 1041 -8.83 19.33 -30.83
N LEU A 1042 -9.97 20.03 -30.67
CA LEU A 1042 -11.31 19.53 -30.99
C LEU A 1042 -11.70 19.71 -32.47
N LEU A 1043 -11.39 20.87 -33.06
CA LEU A 1043 -11.78 21.28 -34.43
C LEU A 1043 -10.78 20.82 -35.49
#